data_AF-A0A1V6TV85-F1
#
_entry.id   AF-A0A1V6TV85-F1
#
_cell.length_a   1.000
_cell.length_b   1.000
_cell.length_c   1.000
_cell.angle_alpha   90.00
_cell.angle_beta   90.00
_cell.angle_gamma   90.00
#
_symmetry.space_group_name_H-M   'P 1'
#
loop_
_entity.id
_entity.type
_entity.pdbx_description
1 polymer ?
#
loop_
_entity_poly.entity_id
_entity_poly.type
_entity_poly.pdbx_seq_one_letter_code
_entity_poly.pdbx_strand_id
1 'polypeptide(L)'
;MANKILSLADLEEAASNSLSVSARDFFNSGATNQVTLHDNCAAYRKYRLLPRVLRNVSLVNTGISLFDRDITFPLCVSPTGMQVMAHPEGELATSRACAKMGVNMGISSYANHSVEEITVAGKELGPVHHVMQLYAMNDKAKQERIVRRAEAAGCKAIFLTADSPVLGVRWNEWRNGFMPPVGLGYPMYERTSAEIQQQSHDDGFSSTNSDSHSWAMEIPWLRRVTKMEIWIKGVLTPEDVETAIEYGCDGVIISNHGGRQLDETPATIDALPACAKAARGRIKIHIDGGIRSGVDIFKALALGTECCWVGRPAIWGLAHDGQQGVELMLRILFDDFKRFTIANVTPTTYSLHSMQSEKGLLRDVSEAYDSEDNGFVSSHTRYKKLRSRPCWATTLKKGLCVFVITVLITYYLGFPHGSLSTEKNPSPHPEAPPLCQSQECIHAASEILYNLDPNYENIDPCTDFDRYVCGGWRERHDMRPDQGSIFAGTIMHENAQTKLRHILERTEPPQPSDADNFRKLKAAYDACLDEATVNKRGSKPLTDILDELKTIYPAKAGLVKGAQDQLTNALLYLANAGVEALASSGVTPDDRDPDNVVIMISPPREIGLPAREYYNNTKTVADYTAVLKQVVQRLAGDGFDKTAEDVVAFEKKLADVTPDTQTQEDVTKYYNPLSVKETEALVPEISFTDIISSLAPHDYKGNRLIVGSPSYMKALSVLLKDTPRETILLFLQWKLIQNFADVIEDASIEPLRRFENVLAGKEPQAKEERWRKCLGRLDEGLEWSLSRFYVLDAFSEDSKKLGDQIVSDIKERFIFTLDQTSWMSPDVRKLGIEKVGNIIQKIGFPTKSPNVLDPEDVNKFYRDLELSEDTFFENEVAVARFQLRREWSKLGKPTNRDEWGMSAPTVNAYYNPPGNEIVFPAGIMQPPAFYGPSAPLYLAYGAFGAVSGHELSHAFDSTGRHYDESGNYTNWWDDKTVEAFEERAQCFVDQYSKFTVIGPEDKVLHVNGRLTLGENIADAGGLTASYHAWKKHDEAKPDPHLPGLDAFTKEQLFFISYGNWWCGKTTKEAAEQAIYNDPHAPKSARIIETMANSREFKNAFSCPDKKPACKLW
;
A
#
# COMPACT_ATOMS: atom_id res chain seq x y z
N MET A 1 2.39 42.87 -5.94
CA MET A 1 3.00 42.90 -4.59
C MET A 1 4.25 42.04 -4.68
N ALA A 2 5.41 42.47 -4.17
CA ALA A 2 6.59 41.60 -4.15
C ALA A 2 6.26 40.30 -3.41
N ASN A 3 6.63 39.14 -3.96
CA ASN A 3 6.36 37.84 -3.35
C ASN A 3 7.02 37.79 -1.97
N LYS A 4 6.20 37.83 -0.92
CA LYS A 4 6.65 37.79 0.47
C LYS A 4 7.04 36.35 0.80
N ILE A 5 8.27 36.13 1.25
CA ILE A 5 8.73 34.82 1.75
C ILE A 5 8.08 34.56 3.13
N LEU A 6 7.26 33.52 3.22
CA LEU A 6 6.51 33.13 4.42
C LEU A 6 6.92 31.75 4.93
N SER A 7 7.45 30.89 4.07
CA SER A 7 7.81 29.50 4.38
C SER A 7 9.21 29.14 3.88
N LEU A 8 9.73 27.99 4.31
CA LEU A 8 10.96 27.44 3.73
C LEU A 8 10.79 26.98 2.28
N ALA A 9 9.57 26.65 1.84
CA ALA A 9 9.30 26.33 0.44
C ALA A 9 9.42 27.57 -0.45
N ASP A 10 8.87 28.71 -0.01
CA ASP A 10 9.02 29.99 -0.72
C ASP A 10 10.51 30.38 -0.82
N LEU A 11 11.26 30.13 0.26
CA LEU A 11 12.69 30.42 0.33
C LEU A 11 13.51 29.49 -0.58
N GLU A 12 13.17 28.20 -0.62
CA GLU A 12 13.75 27.22 -1.54
C GLU A 12 13.51 27.61 -2.99
N GLU A 13 12.29 28.01 -3.35
CA GLU A 13 11.95 28.47 -4.69
C GLU A 13 12.73 29.73 -5.06
N ALA A 14 12.72 30.75 -4.20
CA ALA A 14 13.42 32.00 -4.43
C ALA A 14 14.94 31.81 -4.57
N ALA A 15 15.54 30.95 -3.75
CA ALA A 15 16.95 30.59 -3.82
C ALA A 15 17.27 29.76 -5.08
N SER A 16 16.41 28.81 -5.43
CA SER A 16 16.62 27.97 -6.62
C SER A 16 16.59 28.78 -7.91
N ASN A 17 15.86 29.89 -7.91
CA ASN A 17 15.81 30.85 -9.02
C ASN A 17 17.02 31.79 -9.06
N SER A 18 17.73 32.01 -7.94
CA SER A 18 18.92 32.89 -7.89
C SER A 18 20.23 32.13 -8.13
N LEU A 19 20.26 30.83 -7.84
CA LEU A 19 21.44 29.98 -8.01
C LEU A 19 21.68 29.61 -9.49
N SER A 20 22.94 29.45 -9.87
CA SER A 20 23.28 28.79 -11.15
C SER A 20 22.79 27.34 -11.13
N VAL A 21 22.44 26.78 -12.29
CA VAL A 21 21.96 25.38 -12.40
C VAL A 21 22.90 24.40 -11.70
N SER A 22 24.22 24.57 -11.90
CA SER A 22 25.24 23.73 -11.26
C SER A 22 25.23 23.86 -9.72
N ALA A 23 25.15 25.09 -9.19
CA ALA A 23 25.08 25.30 -7.73
C ALA A 23 23.74 24.84 -7.14
N ARG A 24 22.63 25.12 -7.80
CA ARG A 24 21.29 24.68 -7.42
C ARG A 24 21.23 23.17 -7.32
N ASP A 25 21.66 22.47 -8.37
CA ASP A 25 21.57 21.02 -8.42
C ASP A 25 22.57 20.37 -7.45
N PHE A 26 23.76 20.97 -7.26
CA PHE A 26 24.68 20.58 -6.20
C PHE A 26 24.03 20.66 -4.82
N PHE A 27 23.33 21.74 -4.48
CA PHE A 27 22.73 21.92 -3.16
C PHE A 27 21.37 21.22 -2.98
N ASN A 28 20.59 21.04 -4.04
CA ASN A 28 19.22 20.52 -3.97
C ASN A 28 19.10 19.03 -4.32
N SER A 29 20.14 18.39 -4.88
CA SER A 29 20.06 16.97 -5.22
C SER A 29 20.43 16.01 -4.07
N GLY A 30 19.84 14.82 -4.08
CA GLY A 30 20.23 13.63 -3.30
C GLY A 30 21.10 12.65 -4.11
N ALA A 31 21.45 11.53 -3.50
CA ALA A 31 22.09 10.39 -4.15
C ALA A 31 21.14 9.72 -5.16
N THR A 32 21.69 9.25 -6.29
CA THR A 32 21.00 8.46 -7.33
C THR A 32 19.55 8.89 -7.63
N ASN A 33 18.55 8.13 -7.16
CA ASN A 33 17.13 8.33 -7.44
C ASN A 33 16.48 9.36 -6.50
N GLN A 34 17.19 9.78 -5.47
CA GLN A 34 16.80 10.78 -4.48
C GLN A 34 15.63 10.35 -3.59
N VAL A 35 15.39 9.04 -3.45
CA VAL A 35 14.32 8.47 -2.61
C VAL A 35 14.49 8.93 -1.16
N THR A 36 15.70 8.74 -0.61
CA THR A 36 16.06 9.15 0.77
C THR A 36 15.87 10.65 1.01
N LEU A 37 16.13 11.49 0.00
CA LEU A 37 15.94 12.93 0.11
C LEU A 37 14.44 13.26 0.30
N HIS A 38 13.58 12.62 -0.49
CA HIS A 38 12.13 12.78 -0.40
C HIS A 38 11.58 12.23 0.91
N ASP A 39 12.00 11.04 1.30
CA ASP A 39 11.54 10.37 2.52
C ASP A 39 11.91 11.13 3.78
N ASN A 40 13.13 11.68 3.84
CA ASN A 40 13.55 12.56 4.94
C ASN A 40 12.56 13.70 5.16
N CYS A 41 12.00 14.29 4.10
CA CYS A 41 11.04 15.39 4.21
C CYS A 41 9.62 14.87 4.50
N ALA A 42 9.21 13.78 3.85
CA ALA A 42 7.86 13.24 3.97
C ALA A 42 7.58 12.60 5.34
N ALA A 43 8.57 11.94 5.95
CA ALA A 43 8.40 11.18 7.20
C ALA A 43 7.93 12.04 8.38
N TYR A 44 8.29 13.33 8.44
CA TYR A 44 7.78 14.24 9.47
C TYR A 44 6.25 14.38 9.43
N ARG A 45 5.60 14.13 8.29
CA ARG A 45 4.15 14.21 8.12
C ARG A 45 3.40 13.03 8.75
N LYS A 46 4.08 11.98 9.20
CA LYS A 46 3.47 10.87 9.95
C LYS A 46 2.97 11.30 11.33
N TYR A 47 3.63 12.28 11.96
CA TYR A 47 3.30 12.69 13.31
C TYR A 47 2.27 13.84 13.35
N ARG A 48 1.28 13.78 14.26
CA ARG A 48 0.39 14.89 14.63
C ARG A 48 0.63 15.30 16.07
N LEU A 49 0.42 16.59 16.34
CA LEU A 49 0.57 17.16 17.68
C LEU A 49 -0.81 17.33 18.31
N LEU A 50 -0.95 16.89 19.55
CA LEU A 50 -2.17 17.12 20.33
C LEU A 50 -2.06 18.39 21.18
N PRO A 51 -2.74 19.49 20.82
CA PRO A 51 -2.67 20.73 21.57
C PRO A 51 -3.30 20.60 22.96
N ARG A 52 -2.73 21.29 23.94
CA ARG A 52 -3.31 21.41 25.28
C ARG A 52 -4.00 22.77 25.43
N VAL A 53 -5.31 22.75 25.62
CA VAL A 53 -6.13 23.97 25.74
C VAL A 53 -6.08 24.58 27.15
N LEU A 54 -6.39 25.90 27.24
CA LEU A 54 -6.47 26.67 28.50
C LEU A 54 -5.19 26.66 29.35
N ARG A 55 -4.02 26.66 28.72
CA ARG A 55 -2.72 26.76 29.38
C ARG A 55 -2.24 28.21 29.45
N ASN A 56 -1.65 28.60 30.58
CA ASN A 56 -1.01 29.91 30.68
C ASN A 56 0.33 29.86 29.94
N VAL A 57 0.38 30.59 28.83
CA VAL A 57 1.51 30.67 27.92
C VAL A 57 2.22 32.02 27.97
N SER A 58 1.95 32.82 29.02
CA SER A 58 2.55 34.15 29.18
C SER A 58 4.08 34.11 29.33
N LEU A 59 4.64 32.96 29.72
CA LEU A 59 6.07 32.75 29.94
C LEU A 59 6.50 31.41 29.30
N VAL A 60 6.71 31.41 27.98
CA VAL A 60 7.27 30.25 27.25
C VAL A 60 8.77 30.45 27.04
N ASN A 61 9.56 29.51 27.55
CA ASN A 61 10.99 29.42 27.28
C ASN A 61 11.24 28.41 26.17
N THR A 62 11.77 28.87 25.05
CA THR A 62 12.17 28.03 23.92
C THR A 62 13.62 27.59 23.98
N GLY A 63 14.43 28.22 24.84
CA GLY A 63 15.88 28.05 24.87
C GLY A 63 16.32 26.76 25.55
N ILE A 64 17.50 26.29 25.13
CA ILE A 64 18.17 25.11 25.70
C ILE A 64 19.63 25.42 25.99
N SER A 65 20.24 24.70 26.92
CA SER A 65 21.69 24.73 27.13
C SER A 65 22.38 23.71 26.22
N LEU A 66 23.26 24.18 25.33
CA LEU A 66 24.03 23.33 24.41
C LEU A 66 25.46 23.84 24.30
N PHE A 67 26.44 22.94 24.47
CA PHE A 67 27.88 23.25 24.52
C PHE A 67 28.16 24.42 25.48
N ASP A 68 27.88 24.23 26.76
CA ASP A 68 28.21 25.20 27.82
C ASP A 68 27.63 26.63 27.67
N ARG A 69 26.61 26.82 26.82
CA ARG A 69 25.85 28.08 26.67
C ARG A 69 24.37 27.82 26.47
N ASP A 70 23.55 28.84 26.68
CA ASP A 70 22.16 28.82 26.26
C ASP A 70 22.03 29.30 24.80
N ILE A 71 21.19 28.60 24.03
CA ILE A 71 20.75 28.99 22.68
C ILE A 71 19.26 29.31 22.66
N THR A 72 18.84 30.13 21.71
CA THR A 72 17.47 30.70 21.64
C THR A 72 16.37 29.64 21.49
N PHE A 73 16.66 28.57 20.75
CA PHE A 73 15.79 27.42 20.52
C PHE A 73 16.61 26.22 20.03
N PRO A 74 16.10 24.97 20.10
CA PRO A 74 16.89 23.75 19.90
C PRO A 74 17.12 23.42 18.41
N LEU A 75 17.69 24.39 17.69
CA LEU A 75 18.10 24.29 16.29
C LEU A 75 19.47 24.94 16.10
N CYS A 76 20.34 24.27 15.35
CA CYS A 76 21.62 24.81 14.90
C CYS A 76 21.75 24.68 13.37
N VAL A 77 22.71 25.39 12.76
CA VAL A 77 23.00 25.24 11.33
C VAL A 77 24.01 24.11 11.11
N SER A 78 23.67 23.14 10.27
CA SER A 78 24.49 21.95 9.99
C SER A 78 25.73 22.30 9.15
N PRO A 79 26.88 21.62 9.34
CA PRO A 79 28.03 21.79 8.48
C PRO A 79 27.67 21.59 7.01
N THR A 80 27.75 22.67 6.24
CA THR A 80 27.54 22.66 4.78
C THR A 80 28.70 23.39 4.15
N GLY A 81 29.47 22.68 3.30
CA GLY A 81 30.62 23.24 2.60
C GLY A 81 30.24 24.03 1.36
N MET A 82 31.23 24.73 0.80
CA MET A 82 31.12 25.49 -0.45
C MET A 82 30.06 26.60 -0.44
N GLN A 83 29.81 27.27 0.70
CA GLN A 83 28.73 28.25 0.82
C GLN A 83 28.92 29.48 -0.08
N VAL A 84 30.16 29.76 -0.53
CA VAL A 84 30.43 30.88 -1.46
C VAL A 84 29.77 30.67 -2.82
N MET A 85 29.42 29.43 -3.18
CA MET A 85 28.60 29.14 -4.37
C MET A 85 27.16 29.67 -4.26
N ALA A 86 26.67 29.87 -3.04
CA ALA A 86 25.34 30.44 -2.79
C ALA A 86 25.37 31.95 -2.61
N HIS A 87 26.40 32.49 -1.95
CA HIS A 87 26.58 33.93 -1.79
C HIS A 87 28.06 34.28 -1.54
N PRO A 88 28.61 35.39 -2.06
CA PRO A 88 30.04 35.72 -1.93
C PRO A 88 30.60 35.74 -0.49
N GLU A 89 29.77 36.06 0.50
CA GLU A 89 30.17 36.06 1.92
C GLU A 89 30.13 34.68 2.60
N GLY A 90 29.54 33.67 1.95
CA GLY A 90 29.58 32.26 2.35
C GLY A 90 29.33 32.00 3.84
N GLU A 91 30.23 31.22 4.42
CA GLU A 91 30.18 30.81 5.83
C GLU A 91 30.29 31.98 6.82
N LEU A 92 30.88 33.13 6.42
CA LEU A 92 30.98 34.30 7.29
C LEU A 92 29.60 34.91 7.56
N ALA A 93 28.77 35.03 6.52
CA ALA A 93 27.40 35.50 6.62
C ALA A 93 26.53 34.56 7.46
N THR A 94 26.66 33.25 7.24
CA THR A 94 25.95 32.23 8.04
C THR A 94 26.34 32.29 9.52
N SER A 95 27.64 32.47 9.82
CA SER A 95 28.16 32.59 11.18
C SER A 95 27.60 33.81 11.92
N ARG A 96 27.56 34.97 11.24
CA ARG A 96 26.92 36.18 11.77
C ARG A 96 25.43 35.99 11.99
N ALA A 97 24.71 35.40 11.04
CA ALA A 97 23.28 35.12 11.20
C ALA A 97 23.00 34.22 12.42
N CYS A 98 23.81 33.15 12.60
CA CYS A 98 23.70 32.27 13.76
C CYS A 98 23.95 33.02 15.08
N ALA A 99 24.98 33.85 15.14
CA ALA A 99 25.29 34.67 16.32
C ALA A 99 24.15 35.63 16.67
N LYS A 100 23.57 36.29 15.67
CA LYS A 100 22.45 37.23 15.86
C LYS A 100 21.17 36.54 16.30
N MET A 101 20.90 35.35 15.77
CA MET A 101 19.73 34.54 16.13
C MET A 101 19.95 33.69 17.40
N GLY A 102 21.16 33.71 17.97
CA GLY A 102 21.53 33.02 19.19
C GLY A 102 21.56 31.50 19.05
N VAL A 103 21.90 30.97 17.88
CA VAL A 103 22.07 29.53 17.60
C VAL A 103 23.53 29.21 17.24
N ASN A 104 23.92 27.94 17.27
CA ASN A 104 25.29 27.51 16.93
C ASN A 104 25.41 27.11 15.45
N MET A 105 26.66 27.09 14.94
CA MET A 105 26.96 26.77 13.55
C MET A 105 27.97 25.62 13.44
N GLY A 106 27.69 24.67 12.56
CA GLY A 106 28.66 23.69 12.08
C GLY A 106 29.48 24.21 10.91
N ILE A 107 30.79 24.01 10.97
CA ILE A 107 31.76 24.39 9.93
C ILE A 107 32.20 23.13 9.21
N SER A 108 32.12 23.11 7.87
CA SER A 108 32.60 21.98 7.07
C SER A 108 34.11 22.05 6.84
N SER A 109 34.79 20.91 6.73
CA SER A 109 36.16 20.88 6.18
C SER A 109 36.25 21.39 4.74
N TYR A 110 35.12 21.42 4.01
CA TYR A 110 35.01 22.00 2.67
C TYR A 110 34.51 23.47 2.68
N ALA A 111 34.65 24.17 3.82
CA ALA A 111 34.33 25.60 3.89
C ALA A 111 35.26 26.44 2.99
N ASN A 112 34.77 27.55 2.45
CA ASN A 112 35.56 28.45 1.61
C ASN A 112 36.33 29.52 2.41
N HIS A 113 35.99 29.70 3.67
CA HIS A 113 36.73 30.52 4.64
C HIS A 113 37.39 29.64 5.69
N SER A 114 38.44 30.15 6.32
CA SER A 114 39.11 29.45 7.42
C SER A 114 38.24 29.41 8.68
N VAL A 115 38.45 28.41 9.53
CA VAL A 115 37.74 28.29 10.82
C VAL A 115 37.97 29.53 11.70
N GLU A 116 39.15 30.14 11.61
CA GLU A 116 39.48 31.37 12.32
C GLU A 116 38.62 32.55 11.84
N GLU A 117 38.53 32.78 10.52
CA GLU A 117 37.70 33.86 9.97
C GLU A 117 36.21 33.66 10.28
N ILE A 118 35.70 32.43 10.15
CA ILE A 118 34.29 32.10 10.40
C ILE A 118 33.93 32.31 11.87
N THR A 119 34.78 31.84 12.79
CA THR A 119 34.53 31.99 14.23
C THR A 119 34.61 33.46 14.67
N VAL A 120 35.57 34.23 14.13
CA VAL A 120 35.69 35.68 14.38
C VAL A 120 34.43 36.41 13.88
N ALA A 121 34.01 36.17 12.63
CA ALA A 121 32.86 36.85 12.04
C ALA A 121 31.60 36.73 12.91
N GLY A 122 31.32 35.54 13.44
CA GLY A 122 30.19 35.33 14.34
C GLY A 122 30.38 35.99 15.71
N LYS A 123 31.54 35.80 16.34
CA LYS A 123 31.86 36.33 17.69
C LYS A 123 31.87 37.85 17.77
N GLU A 124 32.21 38.53 16.67
CA GLU A 124 32.16 40.00 16.57
C GLU A 124 30.72 40.54 16.69
N LEU A 125 29.72 39.76 16.26
CA LEU A 125 28.33 40.18 16.29
C LEU A 125 27.58 39.78 17.56
N GLY A 126 27.95 38.63 18.15
CA GLY A 126 27.29 38.12 19.35
C GLY A 126 27.86 36.79 19.80
N PRO A 127 27.37 36.26 20.93
CA PRO A 127 27.81 34.96 21.40
C PRO A 127 27.37 33.88 20.40
N VAL A 128 28.31 33.08 19.89
CA VAL A 128 28.05 31.87 19.09
C VAL A 128 29.10 30.80 19.40
N HIS A 129 28.69 29.52 19.36
CA HIS A 129 29.65 28.41 19.31
C HIS A 129 29.66 27.76 17.94
N HIS A 130 30.83 27.21 17.62
CA HIS A 130 31.08 26.51 16.38
C HIS A 130 31.48 25.07 16.67
N VAL A 131 31.11 24.18 15.76
CA VAL A 131 31.58 22.79 15.75
C VAL A 131 32.24 22.54 14.40
N MET A 132 33.25 21.67 14.37
CA MET A 132 34.00 21.37 13.15
C MET A 132 33.64 19.99 12.64
N GLN A 133 33.04 19.91 11.45
CA GLN A 133 32.90 18.65 10.74
C GLN A 133 34.27 18.17 10.29
N LEU A 134 34.53 16.88 10.45
CA LEU A 134 35.79 16.26 10.03
C LEU A 134 35.48 15.00 9.22
N TYR A 135 36.05 14.91 8.04
CA TYR A 135 36.14 13.65 7.30
C TYR A 135 37.42 12.94 7.73
N ALA A 136 37.41 11.61 7.80
CA ALA A 136 38.64 10.84 7.98
C ALA A 136 39.51 11.03 6.73
N MET A 137 40.80 11.33 6.93
CA MET A 137 41.70 11.67 5.82
C MET A 137 42.84 10.67 5.70
N ASN A 138 43.35 10.52 4.47
CA ASN A 138 44.56 9.72 4.20
C ASN A 138 45.80 10.36 4.86
N ASP A 139 45.87 11.70 4.87
CA ASP A 139 46.92 12.45 5.56
C ASP A 139 46.51 12.77 7.00
N LYS A 140 46.92 11.91 7.94
CA LYS A 140 46.65 12.09 9.37
C LYS A 140 47.30 13.34 9.98
N ALA A 141 48.45 13.79 9.46
CA ALA A 141 49.09 15.00 9.95
C ALA A 141 48.28 16.24 9.58
N LYS A 142 47.71 16.27 8.36
CA LYS A 142 46.77 17.31 7.95
C LYS A 142 45.46 17.25 8.73
N GLN A 143 44.91 16.06 8.94
CA GLN A 143 43.71 15.87 9.77
C GLN A 143 43.94 16.42 11.20
N GLU A 144 45.10 16.15 11.81
CA GLU A 144 45.46 16.71 13.12
C GLU A 144 45.54 18.24 13.07
N ARG A 145 46.17 18.85 12.05
CA ARG A 145 46.24 20.31 11.92
C ARG A 145 44.85 20.95 11.88
N ILE A 146 43.90 20.37 11.15
CA ILE A 146 42.51 20.85 11.10
C ILE A 146 41.89 20.84 12.50
N VAL A 147 42.05 19.73 13.23
CA VAL A 147 41.53 19.57 14.60
C VAL A 147 42.14 20.61 15.55
N ARG A 148 43.46 20.81 15.50
CA ARG A 148 44.17 21.80 16.35
C ARG A 148 43.75 23.23 16.03
N ARG A 149 43.57 23.57 14.76
CA ARG A 149 43.10 24.89 14.32
C ARG A 149 41.68 25.15 14.80
N ALA A 150 40.78 24.17 14.66
CA ALA A 150 39.42 24.28 15.17
C ALA A 150 39.39 24.47 16.69
N GLU A 151 40.18 23.69 17.44
CA GLU A 151 40.31 23.83 18.90
C GLU A 151 40.82 25.23 19.28
N ALA A 152 41.87 25.72 18.61
CA ALA A 152 42.45 27.04 18.85
C ALA A 152 41.49 28.19 18.51
N ALA A 153 40.67 28.03 17.45
CA ALA A 153 39.61 28.96 17.08
C ALA A 153 38.42 28.92 18.07
N GLY A 154 38.41 27.97 19.00
CA GLY A 154 37.40 27.83 20.05
C GLY A 154 36.16 27.06 19.62
N CYS A 155 36.27 26.17 18.64
CA CYS A 155 35.22 25.18 18.36
C CYS A 155 35.02 24.27 19.58
N LYS A 156 33.78 23.81 19.77
CA LYS A 156 33.37 23.03 20.96
C LYS A 156 33.37 21.53 20.73
N ALA A 157 33.13 21.12 19.49
CA ALA A 157 33.04 19.71 19.13
C ALA A 157 33.63 19.42 17.75
N ILE A 158 34.11 18.19 17.57
CA ILE A 158 34.34 17.56 16.28
C ILE A 158 33.12 16.73 15.91
N PHE A 159 32.56 16.95 14.73
CA PHE A 159 31.55 16.11 14.11
C PHE A 159 32.24 15.21 13.09
N LEU A 160 32.65 14.01 13.50
CA LEU A 160 33.28 13.04 12.61
C LEU A 160 32.22 12.45 11.68
N THR A 161 32.37 12.69 10.38
CA THR A 161 31.49 12.12 9.34
C THR A 161 31.86 10.65 9.10
N ALA A 162 30.96 9.73 9.45
CA ALA A 162 31.21 8.29 9.40
C ALA A 162 30.59 7.57 8.20
N ASP A 163 29.50 8.10 7.61
CA ASP A 163 28.77 7.48 6.49
C ASP A 163 29.29 7.91 5.10
N SER A 164 30.49 8.49 5.04
CA SER A 164 31.10 9.00 3.79
C SER A 164 32.54 8.49 3.56
N PRO A 165 32.83 7.17 3.65
CA PRO A 165 34.14 6.62 3.27
C PRO A 165 34.45 6.87 1.78
N VAL A 166 33.41 6.87 0.96
CA VAL A 166 33.45 7.17 -0.47
C VAL A 166 32.43 8.27 -0.74
N LEU A 167 32.68 9.10 -1.76
CA LEU A 167 31.74 10.13 -2.17
C LEU A 167 30.46 9.48 -2.73
N GLY A 168 29.30 9.88 -2.21
CA GLY A 168 28.01 9.46 -2.76
C GLY A 168 27.80 9.88 -4.21
N VAL A 169 27.23 8.98 -5.02
CA VAL A 169 26.93 9.23 -6.44
C VAL A 169 25.66 10.06 -6.58
N ARG A 170 25.77 11.24 -7.21
CA ARG A 170 24.65 12.15 -7.44
C ARG A 170 24.50 12.41 -8.93
N TRP A 171 23.47 11.83 -9.55
CA TRP A 171 23.33 11.86 -11.02
C TRP A 171 23.21 13.27 -11.59
N ASN A 172 22.61 14.22 -10.87
CA ASN A 172 22.52 15.59 -11.35
C ASN A 172 23.89 16.29 -11.37
N GLU A 173 24.79 15.97 -10.43
CA GLU A 173 26.18 16.46 -10.47
C GLU A 173 26.92 15.89 -11.68
N TRP A 174 26.73 14.59 -11.98
CA TRP A 174 27.31 13.95 -13.16
C TRP A 174 26.75 14.53 -14.47
N ARG A 175 25.43 14.69 -14.58
CA ARG A 175 24.76 15.27 -15.76
C ARG A 175 25.20 16.70 -16.04
N ASN A 176 25.44 17.48 -14.98
CA ASN A 176 25.87 18.87 -15.09
C ASN A 176 27.40 19.03 -15.16
N GLY A 177 28.16 17.94 -15.10
CA GLY A 177 29.63 17.96 -15.06
C GLY A 177 30.16 18.82 -13.89
N PHE A 178 29.59 18.63 -12.70
CA PHE A 178 29.85 19.49 -11.54
C PHE A 178 31.35 19.59 -11.23
N MET A 179 31.82 20.84 -11.17
CA MET A 179 33.15 21.20 -10.72
C MET A 179 33.06 22.45 -9.83
N PRO A 180 33.82 22.53 -8.72
CA PRO A 180 33.89 23.74 -7.92
C PRO A 180 34.28 24.95 -8.79
N PRO A 181 33.56 26.09 -8.71
CA PRO A 181 33.88 27.28 -9.50
C PRO A 181 35.32 27.80 -9.34
N VAL A 182 35.87 28.36 -10.42
CA VAL A 182 37.18 29.03 -10.41
C VAL A 182 37.17 30.21 -9.42
N GLY A 183 38.22 30.32 -8.62
CA GLY A 183 38.36 31.32 -7.55
C GLY A 183 38.02 30.78 -6.16
N LEU A 184 37.39 29.60 -6.04
CA LEU A 184 37.11 28.97 -4.74
C LEU A 184 38.30 28.18 -4.22
N GLY A 185 38.67 28.39 -2.95
CA GLY A 185 39.64 27.60 -2.21
C GLY A 185 38.99 26.78 -1.08
N TYR A 186 39.76 25.85 -0.51
CA TYR A 186 39.42 25.11 0.71
C TYR A 186 40.49 25.36 1.78
N PRO A 187 40.41 26.47 2.55
CA PRO A 187 41.46 26.86 3.49
C PRO A 187 41.74 25.85 4.61
N MET A 188 40.75 25.02 4.95
CA MET A 188 40.93 23.95 5.94
C MET A 188 41.78 22.80 5.38
N TYR A 189 41.71 22.52 4.08
CA TYR A 189 42.56 21.54 3.42
C TYR A 189 43.89 22.09 2.89
N GLU A 190 44.14 23.39 3.11
CA GLU A 190 45.31 24.11 2.58
C GLU A 190 45.37 24.02 1.04
N ARG A 191 44.21 24.05 0.37
CA ARG A 191 44.09 23.94 -1.09
C ARG A 191 43.64 25.24 -1.74
N THR A 192 44.42 25.70 -2.71
CA THR A 192 44.11 26.84 -3.56
C THR A 192 43.13 26.47 -4.67
N SER A 193 42.48 27.47 -5.27
CA SER A 193 41.60 27.22 -6.41
C SER A 193 42.32 26.53 -7.57
N ALA A 194 43.56 26.94 -7.87
CA ALA A 194 44.36 26.34 -8.93
C ALA A 194 44.64 24.84 -8.72
N GLU A 195 44.77 24.39 -7.47
CA GLU A 195 44.93 22.97 -7.14
C GLU A 195 43.61 22.21 -7.21
N ILE A 196 42.50 22.83 -6.79
CA ILE A 196 41.16 22.24 -6.90
C ILE A 196 40.78 21.99 -8.37
N GLN A 197 41.16 22.89 -9.27
CA GLN A 197 40.88 22.74 -10.70
C GLN A 197 41.69 21.64 -11.42
N GLN A 198 42.69 21.02 -10.76
CA GLN A 198 43.55 20.00 -11.39
C GLN A 198 42.94 18.60 -11.42
N GLN A 199 41.86 18.36 -10.68
CA GLN A 199 41.25 17.04 -10.51
C GLN A 199 39.74 17.16 -10.64
N SER A 200 39.05 16.08 -11.00
CA SER A 200 37.59 16.05 -10.91
C SER A 200 37.15 16.19 -9.44
N HIS A 201 35.89 16.56 -9.22
CA HIS A 201 35.33 16.66 -7.87
C HIS A 201 35.44 15.32 -7.11
N ASP A 202 35.15 14.20 -7.80
CA ASP A 202 35.19 12.85 -7.23
C ASP A 202 36.62 12.40 -6.92
N ASP A 203 37.58 12.65 -7.82
CA ASP A 203 39.00 12.37 -7.60
C ASP A 203 39.57 13.23 -6.46
N GLY A 204 39.15 14.49 -6.39
CA GLY A 204 39.53 15.43 -5.34
C GLY A 204 39.06 14.99 -3.95
N PHE A 205 37.86 14.41 -3.86
CA PHE A 205 37.35 13.81 -2.62
C PHE A 205 38.12 12.54 -2.27
N SER A 206 38.22 11.60 -3.21
CA SER A 206 38.83 10.28 -2.99
C SER A 206 40.32 10.36 -2.66
N SER A 207 41.06 11.30 -3.24
CA SER A 207 42.47 11.53 -2.92
C SER A 207 42.69 12.09 -1.50
N THR A 208 41.68 12.74 -0.93
CA THR A 208 41.79 13.44 0.36
C THR A 208 41.28 12.58 1.51
N ASN A 209 40.13 11.95 1.32
CA ASN A 209 39.42 11.21 2.36
C ASN A 209 39.82 9.74 2.37
N SER A 210 39.77 9.14 3.56
CA SER A 210 40.11 7.74 3.78
C SER A 210 38.86 6.87 3.70
N ASP A 211 38.90 5.89 2.80
CA ASP A 211 37.90 4.82 2.65
C ASP A 211 38.09 3.67 3.67
N SER A 212 39.14 3.75 4.49
CA SER A 212 39.56 2.72 5.47
C SER A 212 39.40 3.19 6.92
N HIS A 213 38.55 4.19 7.15
CA HIS A 213 38.26 4.67 8.49
C HIS A 213 37.50 3.62 9.34
N SER A 214 37.68 3.65 10.65
CA SER A 214 36.98 2.75 11.56
C SER A 214 36.88 3.33 12.97
N TRP A 215 35.90 2.87 13.75
CA TRP A 215 35.72 3.22 15.16
C TRP A 215 37.01 3.02 15.98
N ALA A 216 37.65 1.86 15.80
CA ALA A 216 38.86 1.46 16.52
C ALA A 216 40.08 2.37 16.22
N MET A 217 40.08 3.02 15.06
CA MET A 217 41.17 3.92 14.65
C MET A 217 40.87 5.37 14.99
N GLU A 218 39.72 5.88 14.56
CA GLU A 218 39.45 7.32 14.57
C GLU A 218 39.18 7.85 15.98
N ILE A 219 38.37 7.14 16.79
CA ILE A 219 37.95 7.67 18.09
C ILE A 219 39.10 7.71 19.09
N PRO A 220 39.90 6.63 19.28
CA PRO A 220 41.06 6.68 20.16
C PRO A 220 42.10 7.71 19.70
N TRP A 221 42.26 7.93 18.40
CA TRP A 221 43.17 8.94 17.87
C TRP A 221 42.67 10.36 18.17
N LEU A 222 41.42 10.69 17.85
CA LEU A 222 40.84 12.00 18.12
C LEU A 222 40.93 12.34 19.61
N ARG A 223 40.64 11.39 20.51
CA ARG A 223 40.77 11.57 21.96
C ARG A 223 42.19 11.92 22.41
N ARG A 224 43.23 11.51 21.69
CA ARG A 224 44.63 11.89 21.99
C ARG A 224 44.98 13.29 21.48
N VAL A 225 44.34 13.77 20.42
CA VAL A 225 44.74 14.99 19.71
C VAL A 225 43.83 16.20 19.97
N THR A 226 42.73 16.07 20.71
CA THR A 226 41.89 17.21 21.08
C THR A 226 41.16 17.03 22.41
N LYS A 227 40.77 18.14 23.03
CA LYS A 227 39.89 18.20 24.20
C LYS A 227 38.46 18.60 23.85
N MET A 228 38.16 18.91 22.58
CA MET A 228 36.80 19.15 22.12
C MET A 228 35.92 17.89 22.33
N GLU A 229 34.60 18.09 22.40
CA GLU A 229 33.67 16.97 22.37
C GLU A 229 33.82 16.21 21.03
N ILE A 230 33.65 14.89 21.01
CA ILE A 230 33.69 14.07 19.79
C ILE A 230 32.31 13.49 19.56
N TRP A 231 31.73 13.86 18.42
CA TRP A 231 30.42 13.43 17.98
C TRP A 231 30.51 12.69 16.66
N ILE A 232 29.65 11.69 16.50
CA ILE A 232 29.57 10.91 15.26
C ILE A 232 28.37 11.35 14.45
N LYS A 233 28.62 11.75 13.21
CA LYS A 233 27.60 12.18 12.27
C LYS A 233 27.52 11.17 11.12
N GLY A 234 26.30 10.73 10.79
CA GLY A 234 26.10 9.63 9.85
C GLY A 234 25.49 8.38 10.50
N VAL A 235 24.96 8.49 11.72
CA VAL A 235 24.39 7.36 12.46
C VAL A 235 22.92 7.18 12.05
N LEU A 236 22.51 5.94 11.75
CA LEU A 236 21.11 5.61 11.45
C LEU A 236 20.59 4.40 12.25
N THR A 237 21.45 3.73 13.01
CA THR A 237 21.12 2.46 13.68
C THR A 237 21.31 2.53 15.20
N PRO A 238 20.49 1.81 15.98
CA PRO A 238 20.72 1.59 17.42
C PRO A 238 22.11 1.04 17.75
N GLU A 239 22.63 0.16 16.90
CA GLU A 239 23.92 -0.52 17.08
C GLU A 239 25.08 0.46 17.01
N ASP A 240 25.04 1.40 16.07
CA ASP A 240 26.05 2.47 15.97
C ASP A 240 25.97 3.44 17.16
N VAL A 241 24.78 3.63 17.75
CA VAL A 241 24.63 4.41 19.00
C VAL A 241 25.28 3.69 20.18
N GLU A 242 25.07 2.38 20.33
CA GLU A 242 25.73 1.58 21.36
C GLU A 242 27.25 1.55 21.14
N THR A 243 27.70 1.42 19.90
CA THR A 243 29.12 1.49 19.54
C THR A 243 29.72 2.85 19.91
N ALA A 244 29.02 3.95 19.62
CA ALA A 244 29.47 5.28 20.02
C ALA A 244 29.62 5.41 21.55
N ILE A 245 28.72 4.80 22.33
CA ILE A 245 28.80 4.72 23.80
C ILE A 245 30.04 3.92 24.22
N GLU A 246 30.26 2.74 23.63
CA GLU A 246 31.39 1.86 23.94
C GLU A 246 32.75 2.55 23.70
N TYR A 247 32.86 3.30 22.60
CA TYR A 247 34.05 4.09 22.28
C TYR A 247 34.16 5.42 23.04
N GLY A 248 33.18 5.73 23.90
CA GLY A 248 33.18 6.93 24.73
C GLY A 248 33.05 8.23 23.92
N CYS A 249 32.21 8.25 22.89
CA CYS A 249 31.83 9.47 22.18
C CYS A 249 30.94 10.35 23.08
N ASP A 250 31.00 11.67 22.89
CA ASP A 250 30.19 12.62 23.68
C ASP A 250 28.76 12.74 23.16
N GLY A 251 28.55 12.44 21.88
CA GLY A 251 27.24 12.49 21.26
C GLY A 251 27.18 11.83 19.88
N VAL A 252 25.96 11.64 19.38
CA VAL A 252 25.68 11.14 18.03
C VAL A 252 24.69 12.05 17.31
N ILE A 253 24.77 12.07 15.99
CA ILE A 253 23.86 12.81 15.13
C ILE A 253 23.21 11.84 14.16
N ILE A 254 21.90 11.65 14.35
CA ILE A 254 21.09 10.82 13.46
C ILE A 254 20.97 11.56 12.14
N SER A 255 21.61 11.01 11.11
CA SER A 255 21.89 11.75 9.88
C SER A 255 22.24 10.80 8.75
N ASN A 256 21.62 10.99 7.58
CA ASN A 256 22.03 10.43 6.28
C ASN A 256 22.53 11.56 5.33
N HIS A 257 22.96 12.69 5.92
CA HIS A 257 23.41 13.89 5.20
C HIS A 257 22.34 14.47 4.25
N GLY A 258 21.07 14.33 4.61
CA GLY A 258 19.95 14.77 3.76
C GLY A 258 19.85 13.97 2.47
N GLY A 259 20.13 12.66 2.55
CA GLY A 259 20.12 11.71 1.44
C GLY A 259 21.21 11.93 0.40
N ARG A 260 22.36 12.50 0.77
CA ARG A 260 23.43 12.87 -0.19
C ARG A 260 24.49 11.80 -0.41
N GLN A 261 24.66 10.88 0.53
CA GLN A 261 25.75 9.89 0.48
C GLN A 261 25.29 8.56 -0.08
N LEU A 262 24.17 8.05 0.41
CA LEU A 262 23.58 6.80 -0.04
C LEU A 262 22.07 7.00 -0.16
N ASP A 263 21.49 6.45 -1.23
CA ASP A 263 20.05 6.40 -1.43
C ASP A 263 19.45 5.12 -0.84
N GLU A 264 18.13 5.02 -0.77
CA GLU A 264 17.42 3.89 -0.13
C GLU A 264 17.75 3.70 1.37
N THR A 265 18.17 4.77 2.06
CA THR A 265 18.39 4.72 3.52
C THR A 265 17.18 5.24 4.29
N PRO A 266 16.94 4.76 5.53
CA PRO A 266 15.82 5.24 6.33
C PRO A 266 15.83 6.76 6.52
N ALA A 267 14.63 7.35 6.55
CA ALA A 267 14.47 8.75 6.93
C ALA A 267 14.98 8.98 8.37
N THR A 268 15.68 10.10 8.60
CA THR A 268 16.37 10.32 9.88
C THR A 268 15.42 10.43 11.07
N ILE A 269 14.20 10.94 10.86
CA ILE A 269 13.18 10.98 11.92
C ILE A 269 12.58 9.60 12.23
N ASP A 270 12.58 8.67 11.27
CA ASP A 270 12.12 7.30 11.51
C ASP A 270 13.18 6.46 12.23
N ALA A 271 14.47 6.74 11.99
CA ALA A 271 15.57 6.13 12.75
C ALA A 271 15.68 6.67 14.19
N LEU A 272 15.26 7.92 14.43
CA LEU A 272 15.46 8.62 15.70
C LEU A 272 14.91 7.88 16.93
N PRO A 273 13.67 7.34 16.96
CA PRO A 273 13.12 6.72 18.16
C PRO A 273 13.92 5.49 18.63
N ALA A 274 14.37 4.65 17.69
CA ALA A 274 15.15 3.46 17.99
C ALA A 274 16.54 3.85 18.52
N CYS A 275 17.19 4.82 17.88
CA CYS A 275 18.47 5.37 18.30
C CYS A 275 18.39 6.07 19.67
N ALA A 276 17.34 6.85 19.93
CA ALA A 276 17.11 7.50 21.23
C ALA A 276 16.86 6.46 22.33
N LYS A 277 16.13 5.38 22.01
CA LYS A 277 15.94 4.24 22.91
C LYS A 277 17.25 3.50 23.18
N ALA A 278 18.15 3.37 22.22
CA ALA A 278 19.48 2.80 22.43
C ALA A 278 20.34 3.70 23.32
N ALA A 279 20.31 5.02 23.09
CA ALA A 279 21.04 5.98 23.89
C ALA A 279 20.70 5.86 25.38
N ARG A 280 19.42 5.74 25.75
CA ARG A 280 18.93 5.67 27.16
C ARG A 280 19.50 6.78 28.05
N GLY A 281 19.77 7.96 27.47
CA GLY A 281 20.43 9.07 28.14
C GLY A 281 21.91 8.85 28.50
N ARG A 282 22.54 7.77 28.03
CA ARG A 282 23.98 7.49 28.21
C ARG A 282 24.87 8.31 27.28
N ILE A 283 24.33 8.78 26.17
CA ILE A 283 25.00 9.60 25.17
C ILE A 283 24.02 10.65 24.65
N LYS A 284 24.51 11.84 24.30
CA LYS A 284 23.68 12.90 23.74
C LYS A 284 23.26 12.56 22.32
N ILE A 285 22.03 12.91 21.95
CA ILE A 285 21.49 12.60 20.62
C ILE A 285 20.94 13.85 19.93
N HIS A 286 21.48 14.14 18.75
CA HIS A 286 21.01 15.17 17.84
C HIS A 286 20.47 14.55 16.55
N ILE A 287 19.77 15.34 15.75
CA ILE A 287 19.28 14.92 14.42
C ILE A 287 19.60 15.96 13.35
N ASP A 288 19.89 15.50 12.15
CA ASP A 288 20.01 16.31 10.93
C ASP A 288 19.24 15.61 9.79
N GLY A 289 18.46 16.38 9.02
CA GLY A 289 17.73 15.89 7.84
C GLY A 289 16.23 16.16 7.87
N GLY A 290 15.68 16.55 6.71
CA GLY A 290 14.23 16.58 6.47
C GLY A 290 13.41 17.73 7.05
N ILE A 291 13.96 18.51 7.99
CA ILE A 291 13.26 19.58 8.70
C ILE A 291 12.85 20.72 7.73
N ARG A 292 11.57 21.09 7.72
CA ARG A 292 11.02 22.17 6.86
C ARG A 292 10.16 23.20 7.59
N SER A 293 9.86 22.98 8.86
CA SER A 293 9.06 23.89 9.69
C SER A 293 9.46 23.84 11.16
N GLY A 294 9.01 24.81 11.95
CA GLY A 294 9.18 24.76 13.41
C GLY A 294 8.43 23.59 14.08
N VAL A 295 7.38 23.05 13.42
CA VAL A 295 6.67 21.84 13.87
C VAL A 295 7.60 20.63 13.85
N ASP A 296 8.43 20.52 12.82
CA ASP A 296 9.32 19.39 12.62
C ASP A 296 10.38 19.32 13.73
N ILE A 297 10.87 20.49 14.15
CA ILE A 297 11.77 20.62 15.31
C ILE A 297 11.07 20.09 16.57
N PHE A 298 9.83 20.51 16.82
CA PHE A 298 9.08 20.04 17.98
C PHE A 298 8.86 18.52 17.96
N LYS A 299 8.51 17.95 16.80
CA LYS A 299 8.32 16.50 16.63
C LYS A 299 9.60 15.74 16.93
N ALA A 300 10.73 16.17 16.36
CA ALA A 300 12.01 15.52 16.60
C ALA A 300 12.42 15.55 18.08
N LEU A 301 12.20 16.67 18.79
CA LEU A 301 12.45 16.75 20.23
C LEU A 301 11.61 15.76 21.01
N ALA A 302 10.32 15.68 20.70
CA ALA A 302 9.41 14.79 21.39
C ALA A 302 9.69 13.30 21.08
N LEU A 303 10.34 13.00 19.96
CA LEU A 303 10.85 11.65 19.62
C LEU A 303 12.21 11.31 20.24
N GLY A 304 12.84 12.26 20.94
CA GLY A 304 14.00 11.99 21.79
C GLY A 304 15.29 12.68 21.40
N THR A 305 15.30 13.55 20.37
CA THR A 305 16.47 14.39 20.08
C THR A 305 16.61 15.53 21.09
N GLU A 306 17.83 16.00 21.34
CA GLU A 306 18.10 17.18 22.18
C GLU A 306 18.22 18.47 21.36
N CYS A 307 18.68 18.36 20.10
CA CYS A 307 18.82 19.50 19.19
C CYS A 307 18.74 19.05 17.73
N CYS A 308 18.15 19.90 16.91
CA CYS A 308 18.05 19.72 15.47
C CYS A 308 19.16 20.49 14.72
N TRP A 309 19.52 20.03 13.53
CA TRP A 309 20.48 20.67 12.63
C TRP A 309 19.90 20.80 11.22
N VAL A 310 20.14 21.93 10.54
CA VAL A 310 19.66 22.19 9.17
C VAL A 310 20.77 22.68 8.24
N GLY A 311 20.94 22.02 7.08
CA GLY A 311 21.92 22.38 6.04
C GLY A 311 21.29 23.16 4.89
N ARG A 312 20.54 22.46 4.01
CA ARG A 312 19.93 23.06 2.79
C ARG A 312 19.10 24.33 3.06
N PRO A 313 18.27 24.42 4.10
CA PRO A 313 17.58 25.68 4.44
C PRO A 313 18.51 26.87 4.65
N ALA A 314 19.68 26.67 5.28
CA ALA A 314 20.66 27.73 5.46
C ALA A 314 21.24 28.20 4.12
N ILE A 315 21.46 27.28 3.19
CA ILE A 315 21.90 27.61 1.83
C ILE A 315 20.84 28.40 1.07
N TRP A 316 19.56 28.04 1.20
CA TRP A 316 18.48 28.79 0.56
C TRP A 316 18.37 30.21 1.12
N GLY A 317 18.46 30.36 2.45
CA GLY A 317 18.54 31.68 3.07
C GLY A 317 19.72 32.48 2.54
N LEU A 318 20.89 31.86 2.49
CA LEU A 318 22.11 32.51 2.02
C LEU A 318 22.01 32.95 0.55
N ALA A 319 21.48 32.10 -0.33
CA ALA A 319 21.29 32.40 -1.76
C ALA A 319 20.19 33.44 -2.02
N HIS A 320 19.23 33.58 -1.11
CA HIS A 320 18.16 34.55 -1.23
C HIS A 320 18.63 35.98 -0.92
N ASP A 321 19.32 36.19 0.20
CA ASP A 321 19.73 37.54 0.64
C ASP A 321 20.90 37.53 1.64
N GLY A 322 21.89 36.67 1.39
CA GLY A 322 23.10 36.59 2.21
C GLY A 322 22.80 36.35 3.69
N GLN A 323 23.43 37.13 4.57
CA GLN A 323 23.19 37.05 6.01
C GLN A 323 21.71 37.26 6.38
N GLN A 324 21.03 38.23 5.75
CA GLN A 324 19.64 38.56 6.07
C GLN A 324 18.68 37.43 5.71
N GLY A 325 18.96 36.70 4.61
CA GLY A 325 18.17 35.54 4.24
C GLY A 325 18.38 34.34 5.17
N VAL A 326 19.59 34.11 5.70
CA VAL A 326 19.81 33.10 6.76
C VAL A 326 19.11 33.51 8.07
N GLU A 327 19.14 34.79 8.43
CA GLU A 327 18.37 35.31 9.57
C GLU A 327 16.85 35.12 9.38
N LEU A 328 16.36 35.33 8.15
CA LEU A 328 14.96 35.10 7.79
C LEU A 328 14.59 33.62 7.93
N MET A 329 15.41 32.71 7.41
CA MET A 329 15.23 31.25 7.56
C MET A 329 15.11 30.85 9.03
N LEU A 330 16.06 31.28 9.87
CA LEU A 330 16.07 30.97 11.29
C LEU A 330 14.86 31.58 12.01
N ARG A 331 14.41 32.76 11.59
CA ARG A 331 13.22 33.42 12.15
C ARG A 331 11.94 32.69 11.79
N ILE A 332 11.78 32.23 10.55
CA ILE A 332 10.63 31.41 10.12
C ILE A 332 10.53 30.16 11.00
N LEU A 333 11.63 29.40 11.12
CA LEU A 333 11.67 28.20 11.94
C LEU A 333 11.43 28.48 13.43
N PHE A 334 12.00 29.56 13.95
CA PHE A 334 11.81 29.98 15.34
C PHE A 334 10.37 30.39 15.65
N ASP A 335 9.78 31.23 14.80
CA ASP A 335 8.42 31.74 15.02
C ASP A 335 7.39 30.61 14.94
N ASP A 336 7.56 29.67 14.01
CA ASP A 336 6.76 28.45 13.95
C ASP A 336 6.95 27.61 15.22
N PHE A 337 8.20 27.31 15.59
CA PHE A 337 8.50 26.47 16.76
C PHE A 337 7.92 27.08 18.04
N LYS A 338 8.04 28.40 18.20
CA LYS A 338 7.50 29.14 19.34
C LYS A 338 5.98 29.07 19.40
N ARG A 339 5.28 29.23 18.26
CA ARG A 339 3.81 29.11 18.19
C ARG A 339 3.34 27.71 18.62
N PHE A 340 4.04 26.67 18.15
CA PHE A 340 3.70 25.29 18.53
C PHE A 340 4.03 24.96 19.98
N THR A 341 5.15 25.48 20.49
CA THR A 341 5.52 25.33 21.90
C THR A 341 4.46 25.99 22.79
N ILE A 342 4.02 27.21 22.46
CA ILE A 342 2.92 27.90 23.15
C ILE A 342 1.65 27.03 23.23
N ALA A 343 1.25 26.38 22.16
CA ALA A 343 0.03 25.57 22.14
C ALA A 343 0.08 24.27 22.98
N ASN A 344 1.25 23.90 23.54
CA ASN A 344 1.47 22.57 24.12
C ASN A 344 2.08 22.56 25.55
N VAL A 345 2.23 23.72 26.22
CA VAL A 345 2.98 23.87 27.50
C VAL A 345 2.14 23.57 28.77
N THR A 346 2.68 22.80 29.73
CA THR A 346 2.20 22.59 31.12
C THR A 346 2.80 23.60 32.12
N PRO A 347 2.10 24.00 33.21
CA PRO A 347 2.50 25.12 34.06
C PRO A 347 3.47 24.69 35.17
N THR A 348 4.71 24.34 34.82
CA THR A 348 5.86 24.35 35.75
C THR A 348 7.15 24.41 34.92
N THR A 349 7.94 25.48 35.09
CA THR A 349 9.32 25.70 34.61
C THR A 349 9.94 24.55 33.78
N TYR A 350 10.07 24.77 32.47
CA TYR A 350 10.59 23.79 31.51
C TYR A 350 12.11 23.60 31.60
N SER A 351 12.55 22.34 31.76
CA SER A 351 13.88 21.87 31.38
C SER A 351 13.71 20.76 30.32
N LEU A 352 14.70 20.54 29.45
CA LEU A 352 14.71 19.51 28.40
C LEU A 352 14.25 18.11 28.89
N HIS A 353 14.49 17.79 30.16
CA HIS A 353 14.04 16.53 30.77
C HIS A 353 12.51 16.39 30.90
N SER A 354 11.74 17.48 30.92
CA SER A 354 10.27 17.39 30.97
C SER A 354 9.65 17.07 29.62
N MET A 355 10.24 17.52 28.49
CA MET A 355 9.73 17.22 27.14
C MET A 355 9.88 15.73 26.77
N GLN A 356 10.98 15.09 27.18
CA GLN A 356 11.19 13.65 26.97
C GLN A 356 10.21 12.77 27.80
N SER A 357 9.59 13.33 28.85
CA SER A 357 8.59 12.65 29.68
C SER A 357 7.16 12.77 29.16
N GLU A 358 6.91 13.61 28.14
CA GLU A 358 5.59 13.90 27.58
C GLU A 358 5.33 13.14 26.26
N LYS A 359 5.68 11.84 26.18
CA LYS A 359 5.35 10.96 25.03
C LYS A 359 3.87 11.03 24.61
N GLY A 360 2.95 11.34 25.54
CA GLY A 360 1.52 11.48 25.25
C GLY A 360 1.06 12.80 24.59
N LEU A 361 1.98 13.68 24.14
CA LEU A 361 1.65 14.87 23.33
C LEU A 361 1.84 14.67 21.83
N LEU A 362 2.65 13.68 21.44
CA LEU A 362 2.69 13.17 20.08
C LEU A 362 1.62 12.10 19.98
N ARG A 363 0.73 12.26 19.01
CA ARG A 363 0.01 11.11 18.49
C ARG A 363 0.57 10.84 17.11
N ASP A 364 1.07 9.63 16.93
CA ASP A 364 1.03 9.09 15.58
C ASP A 364 -0.44 9.17 15.11
N VAL A 365 -0.69 9.57 13.87
CA VAL A 365 -2.07 9.88 13.42
C VAL A 365 -2.98 8.65 13.64
N SER A 366 -2.37 7.46 13.62
CA SER A 366 -2.89 6.16 13.98
C SER A 366 -3.47 6.02 15.40
N GLU A 367 -2.97 6.75 16.41
CA GLU A 367 -3.36 6.57 17.83
C GLU A 367 -4.46 7.54 18.33
N ALA A 368 -5.10 8.33 17.44
CA ALA A 368 -5.94 9.47 17.84
C ALA A 368 -7.44 9.26 18.06
N TYR A 369 -7.99 8.10 17.73
CA TYR A 369 -9.43 7.90 17.67
C TYR A 369 -10.05 6.91 18.67
N ASP A 370 -9.35 6.54 19.74
CA ASP A 370 -9.92 5.72 20.81
C ASP A 370 -10.11 6.51 22.12
N SER A 371 -11.32 7.03 22.36
CA SER A 371 -11.88 7.12 23.72
C SER A 371 -13.38 7.44 23.71
N GLU A 372 -14.23 6.42 23.55
CA GLU A 372 -15.54 6.37 24.20
C GLU A 372 -15.58 5.11 25.04
N ASP A 373 -15.51 5.25 26.37
CA ASP A 373 -15.86 4.14 27.25
C ASP A 373 -16.81 4.60 28.34
N ASN A 374 -17.90 3.86 28.43
CA ASN A 374 -19.08 4.13 29.22
C ASN A 374 -18.78 3.96 30.71
N GLY A 375 -19.26 4.92 31.50
CA GLY A 375 -19.08 4.92 32.94
C GLY A 375 -19.78 3.74 33.63
N PHE A 376 -19.05 3.04 34.49
CA PHE A 376 -19.62 2.45 35.69
C PHE A 376 -18.74 2.72 36.91
N VAL A 377 -19.29 3.51 37.82
CA VAL A 377 -18.68 3.90 39.09
C VAL A 377 -18.92 2.79 40.11
N SER A 378 -17.86 2.31 40.75
CA SER A 378 -17.97 1.81 42.13
C SER A 378 -16.69 2.11 42.91
N SER A 379 -16.93 2.84 43.98
CA SER A 379 -16.04 3.56 44.89
C SER A 379 -15.41 2.71 46.03
N HIS A 380 -14.40 3.33 46.68
CA HIS A 380 -13.77 3.05 48.00
C HIS A 380 -12.49 2.18 47.95
N THR A 381 -11.32 2.53 48.53
CA THR A 381 -10.99 3.55 49.55
C THR A 381 -9.48 3.87 49.57
N ARG A 382 -9.17 5.06 50.09
CA ARG A 382 -7.86 5.72 50.31
C ARG A 382 -6.90 4.97 51.25
N TYR A 383 -5.57 5.09 51.08
CA TYR A 383 -4.71 6.08 51.77
C TYR A 383 -3.21 5.99 51.40
N LYS A 384 -2.55 7.15 51.44
CA LYS A 384 -1.16 7.45 51.05
C LYS A 384 -0.14 7.15 52.18
N LYS A 385 1.07 6.75 51.73
CA LYS A 385 2.45 7.14 52.15
C LYS A 385 2.76 7.29 53.65
N LEU A 386 3.91 6.74 54.09
CA LEU A 386 5.20 7.49 54.11
C LEU A 386 6.42 6.65 54.51
N ARG A 387 7.58 7.13 54.05
CA ARG A 387 8.97 6.67 54.19
C ARG A 387 9.53 6.76 55.63
N SER A 388 10.51 5.90 55.96
CA SER A 388 11.88 6.33 56.36
C SER A 388 12.84 5.13 56.57
N ARG A 389 14.03 5.23 55.96
CA ARG A 389 15.27 4.44 56.16
C ARG A 389 16.09 5.02 57.36
N PRO A 390 17.32 4.56 57.71
CA PRO A 390 17.90 3.20 57.92
C PRO A 390 18.81 3.09 59.19
N CYS A 391 19.44 1.91 59.40
CA CYS A 391 20.90 1.68 59.61
C CYS A 391 21.42 0.93 60.89
N TRP A 392 22.32 -0.05 60.61
CA TRP A 392 23.43 -0.68 61.38
C TRP A 392 23.06 -1.84 62.34
N ALA A 393 23.81 -2.94 62.53
CA ALA A 393 24.86 -3.71 61.84
C ALA A 393 25.15 -4.98 62.70
N THR A 394 25.86 -5.98 62.15
CA THR A 394 26.56 -7.15 62.81
C THR A 394 25.70 -8.40 63.15
N THR A 395 26.06 -9.68 62.92
CA THR A 395 27.23 -10.37 62.30
C THR A 395 26.94 -11.87 61.99
N LEU A 396 27.60 -12.39 60.94
CA LEU A 396 28.27 -13.71 60.76
C LEU A 396 27.53 -15.07 60.54
N LYS A 397 27.59 -15.50 59.26
CA LYS A 397 28.14 -16.76 58.67
C LYS A 397 27.77 -18.14 59.27
N LYS A 398 27.25 -19.04 58.40
CA LYS A 398 27.94 -20.24 57.84
C LYS A 398 26.95 -21.13 57.06
N GLY A 399 27.33 -21.53 55.84
CA GLY A 399 26.83 -22.76 55.20
C GLY A 399 26.21 -22.62 53.81
N LEU A 400 27.03 -22.63 52.75
CA LEU A 400 26.75 -23.35 51.49
C LEU A 400 27.95 -23.31 50.52
N CYS A 401 29.04 -24.03 50.84
CA CYS A 401 30.18 -24.23 49.93
C CYS A 401 30.60 -25.72 49.81
N VAL A 402 29.72 -26.67 50.15
CA VAL A 402 30.10 -28.12 50.21
C VAL A 402 29.25 -29.02 49.29
N PHE A 403 28.32 -28.47 48.49
CA PHE A 403 27.44 -29.31 47.66
C PHE A 403 27.85 -29.40 46.17
N VAL A 404 28.71 -28.51 45.67
CA VAL A 404 29.04 -28.46 44.23
C VAL A 404 30.29 -29.27 43.87
N ILE A 405 31.14 -29.62 44.84
CA ILE A 405 32.42 -30.30 44.58
C ILE A 405 32.30 -31.84 44.65
N THR A 406 31.26 -32.38 45.29
CA THR A 406 31.08 -33.83 45.50
C THR A 406 30.34 -34.55 44.37
N VAL A 407 29.58 -33.84 43.52
CA VAL A 407 28.83 -34.45 42.40
C VAL A 407 29.71 -34.62 41.15
N LEU A 408 30.79 -33.84 41.02
CA LEU A 408 31.67 -33.87 39.85
C LEU A 408 32.74 -34.97 39.88
N ILE A 409 32.98 -35.62 41.03
CA ILE A 409 34.06 -36.63 41.17
C ILE A 409 33.52 -38.07 41.07
N THR A 410 32.24 -38.32 41.33
CA THR A 410 31.62 -39.65 41.20
C THR A 410 31.18 -40.02 39.78
N TYR A 411 31.14 -39.07 38.84
CA TYR A 411 30.77 -39.36 37.45
C TYR A 411 31.96 -39.89 36.61
N TYR A 412 33.20 -39.68 37.07
CA TYR A 412 34.40 -39.93 36.25
C TYR A 412 35.12 -41.27 36.51
N LEU A 413 34.69 -42.10 37.47
CA LEU A 413 35.45 -43.32 37.85
C LEU A 413 34.56 -44.53 38.20
N GLY A 414 33.71 -44.99 37.27
CA GLY A 414 33.04 -46.28 37.48
C GLY A 414 32.31 -46.85 36.26
N PHE A 415 32.89 -47.93 35.72
CA PHE A 415 32.32 -49.01 34.87
C PHE A 415 32.89 -49.13 33.43
N PRO A 416 33.11 -50.39 32.96
CA PRO A 416 34.34 -50.82 32.32
C PRO A 416 34.15 -51.16 30.83
N HIS A 417 35.26 -51.24 30.11
CA HIS A 417 35.34 -51.67 28.72
C HIS A 417 34.95 -53.14 28.50
N GLY A 418 34.22 -53.40 27.41
CA GLY A 418 34.18 -54.72 26.77
C GLY A 418 33.09 -54.93 25.72
N SER A 419 33.36 -54.57 24.45
CA SER A 419 33.27 -55.45 23.26
C SER A 419 33.26 -54.63 21.96
N LEU A 420 34.18 -54.92 21.04
CA LEU A 420 34.23 -54.34 19.70
C LEU A 420 32.97 -54.71 18.90
N SER A 421 32.27 -53.71 18.38
CA SER A 421 31.32 -53.86 17.27
C SER A 421 31.21 -52.54 16.50
N THR A 422 31.73 -52.55 15.27
CA THR A 422 31.40 -51.72 14.09
C THR A 422 30.96 -50.28 14.34
N GLU A 423 31.82 -49.32 13.95
CA GLU A 423 31.49 -47.90 13.76
C GLU A 423 30.17 -47.74 12.98
N LYS A 424 29.11 -47.36 13.70
CA LYS A 424 27.98 -46.64 13.12
C LYS A 424 28.28 -45.15 13.27
N ASN A 425 28.26 -44.44 12.16
CA ASN A 425 28.34 -42.98 12.09
C ASN A 425 27.55 -42.31 13.24
N PRO A 426 28.11 -41.30 13.92
CA PRO A 426 27.33 -40.51 14.85
C PRO A 426 26.18 -39.85 14.09
N SER A 427 24.96 -40.02 14.59
CA SER A 427 23.79 -39.28 14.12
C SER A 427 24.09 -37.78 14.18
N PRO A 428 23.75 -37.00 13.15
CA PRO A 428 23.99 -35.56 13.16
C PRO A 428 23.21 -34.94 14.32
N HIS A 429 23.88 -34.12 15.12
CA HIS A 429 23.19 -33.15 15.97
C HIS A 429 22.30 -32.29 15.07
N PRO A 430 21.03 -31.98 15.45
CA PRO A 430 20.26 -31.02 14.70
C PRO A 430 20.95 -29.67 14.85
N GLU A 431 21.67 -29.25 13.80
CA GLU A 431 22.09 -27.86 13.65
C GLU A 431 20.82 -27.01 13.73
N ALA A 432 20.84 -25.97 14.57
CA ALA A 432 19.76 -24.99 14.57
C ALA A 432 19.59 -24.47 13.12
N PRO A 433 18.37 -24.37 12.59
CA PRO A 433 18.19 -23.99 11.20
C PRO A 433 18.87 -22.64 10.95
N PRO A 434 19.56 -22.46 9.81
CA PRO A 434 20.26 -21.23 9.51
C PRO A 434 19.30 -20.04 9.56
N LEU A 435 19.77 -18.88 10.01
CA LEU A 435 19.00 -17.64 10.01
C LEU A 435 19.06 -17.01 8.61
N CYS A 436 17.92 -16.58 8.05
CA CYS A 436 17.92 -15.86 6.80
C CYS A 436 18.24 -14.38 7.00
N GLN A 437 19.23 -13.86 6.28
CA GLN A 437 19.65 -12.45 6.37
C GLN A 437 19.53 -11.70 5.03
N SER A 438 18.80 -12.26 4.06
CA SER A 438 18.50 -11.53 2.82
C SER A 438 17.63 -10.31 3.13
N GLN A 439 17.66 -9.31 2.25
CA GLN A 439 16.82 -8.12 2.40
C GLN A 439 15.33 -8.49 2.46
N GLU A 440 14.89 -9.44 1.63
CA GLU A 440 13.51 -9.94 1.65
C GLU A 440 13.14 -10.57 3.01
N CYS A 441 14.06 -11.32 3.64
CA CYS A 441 13.84 -11.90 4.96
C CYS A 441 13.73 -10.84 6.07
N ILE A 442 14.58 -9.83 6.04
CA ILE A 442 14.54 -8.73 7.02
C ILE A 442 13.25 -7.93 6.85
N HIS A 443 12.85 -7.63 5.60
CA HIS A 443 11.59 -6.96 5.31
C HIS A 443 10.39 -7.79 5.77
N ALA A 444 10.34 -9.08 5.43
CA ALA A 444 9.28 -9.98 5.88
C ALA A 444 9.16 -10.04 7.40
N ALA A 445 10.28 -10.18 8.10
CA ALA A 445 10.30 -10.22 9.55
C ALA A 445 9.80 -8.91 10.17
N SER A 446 10.25 -7.78 9.63
CA SER A 446 9.81 -6.45 10.07
C SER A 446 8.30 -6.26 9.86
N GLU A 447 7.79 -6.62 8.68
CA GLU A 447 6.36 -6.51 8.36
C GLU A 447 5.50 -7.40 9.27
N ILE A 448 5.91 -8.65 9.51
CA ILE A 448 5.19 -9.54 10.43
C ILE A 448 5.15 -8.96 11.85
N LEU A 449 6.30 -8.52 12.38
CA LEU A 449 6.37 -7.88 13.70
C LEU A 449 5.56 -6.58 13.76
N TYR A 450 5.50 -5.83 12.66
CA TYR A 450 4.68 -4.64 12.53
C TYR A 450 3.18 -4.99 12.56
N ASN A 451 2.75 -6.10 11.96
CA ASN A 451 1.34 -6.44 11.83
C ASN A 451 0.73 -7.09 13.09
N LEU A 452 1.54 -7.85 13.84
CA LEU A 452 1.13 -8.45 15.12
C LEU A 452 0.56 -7.39 16.08
N ASP A 453 -0.46 -7.76 16.87
CA ASP A 453 -0.95 -6.93 17.98
C ASP A 453 0.21 -6.58 18.93
N PRO A 454 0.37 -5.32 19.39
CA PRO A 454 1.45 -4.98 20.32
C PRO A 454 1.47 -5.81 21.61
N ASN A 455 0.34 -6.43 21.99
CA ASN A 455 0.18 -7.32 23.12
C ASN A 455 -0.08 -8.78 22.70
N TYR A 456 0.37 -9.21 21.51
CA TYR A 456 0.13 -10.56 20.97
C TYR A 456 0.51 -11.68 21.96
N GLU A 457 1.55 -11.49 22.79
CA GLU A 457 1.96 -12.45 23.84
C GLU A 457 0.85 -12.77 24.87
N ASN A 458 -0.14 -11.89 25.03
CA ASN A 458 -1.26 -12.04 25.96
C ASN A 458 -2.58 -12.41 25.27
N ILE A 459 -2.56 -12.60 23.94
CA ILE A 459 -3.72 -12.99 23.16
C ILE A 459 -3.61 -14.48 22.89
N ASP A 460 -4.66 -15.24 23.21
CA ASP A 460 -4.72 -16.66 22.85
C ASP A 460 -5.06 -16.78 21.35
N PRO A 461 -4.10 -17.19 20.49
CA PRO A 461 -4.32 -17.32 19.05
C PRO A 461 -5.41 -18.34 18.72
N CYS A 462 -5.75 -19.27 19.63
CA CYS A 462 -6.82 -20.22 19.44
C CYS A 462 -8.23 -19.63 19.61
N THR A 463 -8.33 -18.39 20.12
CA THR A 463 -9.62 -17.71 20.36
C THR A 463 -9.77 -16.40 19.60
N ASP A 464 -8.67 -15.69 19.33
CA ASP A 464 -8.72 -14.38 18.65
C ASP A 464 -7.52 -14.21 17.69
N PHE A 465 -7.44 -15.11 16.69
CA PHE A 465 -6.34 -15.10 15.74
C PHE A 465 -6.33 -13.85 14.83
N ASP A 466 -7.51 -13.32 14.46
CA ASP A 466 -7.61 -12.07 13.69
C ASP A 466 -6.93 -10.91 14.43
N ARG A 467 -7.25 -10.71 15.71
CA ARG A 467 -6.55 -9.70 16.50
C ARG A 467 -5.08 -10.03 16.67
N TYR A 468 -4.74 -11.29 16.97
CA TYR A 468 -3.35 -11.72 17.14
C TYR A 468 -2.46 -11.28 15.95
N VAL A 469 -2.91 -11.54 14.72
CA VAL A 469 -2.12 -11.28 13.50
C VAL A 469 -2.32 -9.91 12.87
N CYS A 470 -3.44 -9.24 13.13
CA CYS A 470 -3.80 -7.97 12.47
C CYS A 470 -3.99 -6.79 13.43
N GLY A 471 -3.87 -6.96 14.75
CA GLY A 471 -4.08 -5.89 15.72
C GLY A 471 -3.18 -4.68 15.45
N GLY A 472 -1.88 -4.94 15.26
CA GLY A 472 -0.92 -3.91 14.93
C GLY A 472 -1.11 -3.31 13.52
N TRP A 473 -1.50 -4.13 12.55
CA TRP A 473 -1.83 -3.65 11.21
C TRP A 473 -3.00 -2.66 11.28
N ARG A 474 -4.07 -3.01 12.00
CA ARG A 474 -5.26 -2.18 12.20
C ARG A 474 -4.93 -0.90 12.95
N GLU A 475 -4.05 -0.93 13.96
CA GLU A 475 -3.67 0.31 14.63
C GLU A 475 -2.96 1.28 13.69
N ARG A 476 -2.12 0.79 12.77
CA ARG A 476 -1.18 1.65 12.02
C ARG A 476 -1.60 2.00 10.58
N HIS A 477 -2.64 1.38 10.05
CA HIS A 477 -3.14 1.66 8.69
C HIS A 477 -4.46 2.42 8.72
N ASP A 478 -4.43 3.70 8.35
CA ASP A 478 -5.63 4.54 8.25
C ASP A 478 -6.30 4.42 6.87
N MET A 479 -7.64 4.50 6.85
CA MET A 479 -8.39 4.63 5.60
C MET A 479 -8.36 6.07 5.12
N ARG A 480 -8.09 6.29 3.83
CA ARG A 480 -8.30 7.60 3.22
C ARG A 480 -9.79 7.96 3.22
N PRO A 481 -10.15 9.26 3.17
CA PRO A 481 -11.54 9.69 3.10
C PRO A 481 -12.37 9.06 1.96
N ASP A 482 -11.73 8.68 0.86
CA ASP A 482 -12.34 8.08 -0.33
C ASP A 482 -12.44 6.54 -0.28
N GLN A 483 -12.15 5.92 0.87
CA GLN A 483 -12.15 4.46 1.06
C GLN A 483 -13.20 4.03 2.10
N GLY A 484 -14.02 3.04 1.73
CA GLY A 484 -14.93 2.34 2.65
C GLY A 484 -14.34 1.03 3.19
N SER A 485 -13.34 0.47 2.52
CA SER A 485 -12.58 -0.69 2.99
C SER A 485 -11.15 -0.61 2.49
N ILE A 486 -10.22 -1.08 3.33
CA ILE A 486 -8.81 -1.30 2.98
C ILE A 486 -8.37 -2.66 3.52
N PHE A 487 -7.38 -3.27 2.86
CA PHE A 487 -6.67 -4.44 3.38
C PHE A 487 -5.27 -4.51 2.76
N ALA A 488 -4.46 -5.51 3.12
CA ALA A 488 -3.11 -5.69 2.59
C ALA A 488 -3.05 -5.63 1.05
N GLY A 489 -4.01 -6.26 0.35
CA GLY A 489 -4.09 -6.21 -1.12
C GLY A 489 -4.40 -4.82 -1.69
N THR A 490 -5.15 -3.97 -0.97
CA THR A 490 -5.35 -2.56 -1.36
C THR A 490 -4.02 -1.81 -1.37
N ILE A 491 -3.19 -2.00 -0.34
CA ILE A 491 -1.86 -1.35 -0.25
C ILE A 491 -0.94 -1.84 -1.38
N MET A 492 -0.96 -3.15 -1.67
CA MET A 492 -0.24 -3.72 -2.82
C MET A 492 -0.68 -3.11 -4.15
N HIS A 493 -1.98 -2.93 -4.37
CA HIS A 493 -2.51 -2.32 -5.58
C HIS A 493 -2.07 -0.86 -5.70
N GLU A 494 -2.12 -0.10 -4.60
CA GLU A 494 -1.69 1.30 -4.59
C GLU A 494 -0.19 1.47 -4.81
N ASN A 495 0.63 0.52 -4.34
CA ASN A 495 2.05 0.47 -4.65
C ASN A 495 2.28 0.20 -6.15
N ALA A 496 1.52 -0.71 -6.76
CA ALA A 496 1.57 -0.97 -8.20
C ALA A 496 1.16 0.27 -9.01
N GLN A 497 0.08 0.96 -8.63
CA GLN A 497 -0.35 2.22 -9.24
C GLN A 497 0.73 3.30 -9.11
N THR A 498 1.40 3.41 -7.97
CA THR A 498 2.46 4.41 -7.76
C THR A 498 3.64 4.19 -8.71
N LYS A 499 4.05 2.93 -8.94
CA LYS A 499 5.06 2.58 -9.96
C LYS A 499 4.63 2.98 -11.36
N LEU A 500 3.39 2.65 -11.74
CA LEU A 500 2.82 3.00 -13.04
C LEU A 500 2.72 4.51 -13.25
N ARG A 501 2.32 5.26 -12.23
CA ARG A 501 2.37 6.73 -12.23
C ARG A 501 3.76 7.25 -12.59
N HIS A 502 4.79 6.77 -11.91
CA HIS A 502 6.17 7.17 -12.18
C HIS A 502 6.66 6.82 -13.59
N ILE A 503 6.07 5.81 -14.24
CA ILE A 503 6.36 5.48 -15.64
C ILE A 503 5.63 6.45 -16.59
N LEU A 504 4.34 6.71 -16.36
CA LEU A 504 3.52 7.58 -17.22
C LEU A 504 3.88 9.07 -17.13
N GLU A 505 4.44 9.51 -16.01
CA GLU A 505 4.91 10.88 -15.81
C GLU A 505 6.31 11.14 -16.40
N ARG A 506 6.92 10.15 -17.09
CA ARG A 506 8.18 10.35 -17.85
C ARG A 506 7.90 11.09 -19.16
N THR A 507 8.92 11.79 -19.66
CA THR A 507 8.86 12.45 -20.97
C THR A 507 8.97 11.49 -22.14
N GLU A 508 9.64 10.35 -21.95
CA GLU A 508 9.94 9.36 -22.98
C GLU A 508 9.65 7.94 -22.46
N PRO A 509 9.28 6.99 -23.34
CA PRO A 509 9.08 5.60 -22.94
C PRO A 509 10.37 4.98 -22.40
N PRO A 510 10.28 3.95 -21.53
CA PRO A 510 11.45 3.20 -21.08
C PRO A 510 12.29 2.59 -22.21
N GLN A 511 11.66 2.24 -23.34
CA GLN A 511 12.31 1.69 -24.53
C GLN A 511 11.77 2.36 -25.80
N PRO A 512 12.60 2.65 -26.82
CA PRO A 512 12.14 3.28 -28.05
C PRO A 512 11.08 2.48 -28.82
N SER A 513 11.10 1.15 -28.74
CA SER A 513 10.09 0.27 -29.35
C SER A 513 8.69 0.46 -28.77
N ASP A 514 8.57 1.12 -27.62
CA ASP A 514 7.30 1.39 -26.95
C ASP A 514 6.71 2.76 -27.23
N ALA A 515 7.30 3.53 -28.15
CA ALA A 515 6.88 4.90 -28.42
C ALA A 515 5.38 5.04 -28.73
N ASP A 516 4.80 4.16 -29.54
CA ASP A 516 3.38 4.25 -29.92
C ASP A 516 2.43 3.80 -28.81
N ASN A 517 2.77 2.72 -28.09
CA ASN A 517 2.01 2.26 -26.93
C ASN A 517 2.01 3.31 -25.82
N PHE A 518 3.18 3.86 -25.53
CA PHE A 518 3.35 4.91 -24.52
C PHE A 518 2.61 6.19 -24.90
N ARG A 519 2.69 6.63 -26.17
CA ARG A 519 1.97 7.83 -26.63
C ARG A 519 0.46 7.69 -26.47
N LYS A 520 -0.11 6.52 -26.83
CA LYS A 520 -1.55 6.28 -26.69
C LYS A 520 -1.99 6.26 -25.23
N LEU A 521 -1.23 5.56 -24.39
CA LEU A 521 -1.49 5.46 -22.95
C LEU A 521 -1.37 6.83 -22.28
N LYS A 522 -0.34 7.60 -22.64
CA LYS A 522 -0.09 8.95 -22.14
C LYS A 522 -1.16 9.95 -22.59
N ALA A 523 -1.63 9.89 -23.84
CA ALA A 523 -2.72 10.76 -24.31
C ALA A 523 -3.99 10.58 -23.46
N ALA A 524 -4.37 9.34 -23.17
CA ALA A 524 -5.52 9.05 -22.30
C ALA A 524 -5.30 9.51 -20.85
N TYR A 525 -4.08 9.29 -20.31
CA TYR A 525 -3.69 9.74 -18.97
C TYR A 525 -3.76 11.27 -18.85
N ASP A 526 -3.14 11.99 -19.78
CA ASP A 526 -3.02 13.44 -19.77
C ASP A 526 -4.41 14.11 -19.97
N ALA A 527 -5.26 13.55 -20.84
CA ALA A 527 -6.65 14.01 -21.00
C ALA A 527 -7.45 13.89 -19.70
N CYS A 528 -7.26 12.80 -18.95
CA CYS A 528 -7.90 12.62 -17.66
C CYS A 528 -7.30 13.57 -16.60
N LEU A 529 -5.99 13.80 -16.58
CA LEU A 529 -5.33 14.68 -15.61
C LEU A 529 -5.66 16.16 -15.81
N ASP A 530 -6.03 16.60 -17.02
CA ASP A 530 -6.39 18.01 -17.29
C ASP A 530 -7.75 18.40 -16.68
N GLU A 531 -7.74 18.61 -15.36
CA GLU A 531 -8.90 19.08 -14.62
C GLU A 531 -9.40 20.43 -15.13
N ALA A 532 -8.56 21.29 -15.71
CA ALA A 532 -8.99 22.59 -16.20
C ALA A 532 -9.94 22.43 -17.40
N THR A 533 -9.60 21.55 -18.34
CA THR A 533 -10.47 21.23 -19.48
C THR A 533 -11.72 20.49 -19.03
N VAL A 534 -11.62 19.50 -18.14
CA VAL A 534 -12.79 18.77 -17.62
C VAL A 534 -13.76 19.71 -16.92
N ASN A 535 -13.28 20.56 -16.00
CA ASN A 535 -14.11 21.54 -15.28
C ASN A 535 -14.73 22.57 -16.23
N LYS A 536 -13.99 23.05 -17.24
CA LYS A 536 -14.49 24.02 -18.23
C LYS A 536 -15.65 23.43 -19.05
N ARG A 537 -15.59 22.14 -19.36
CA ARG A 537 -16.63 21.45 -20.13
C ARG A 537 -17.86 21.10 -19.27
N GLY A 538 -17.67 20.90 -17.96
CA GLY A 538 -18.74 20.64 -17.02
C GLY A 538 -19.62 19.47 -17.45
N SER A 539 -20.94 19.60 -17.29
CA SER A 539 -21.92 18.57 -17.70
C SER A 539 -22.22 18.51 -19.20
N LYS A 540 -21.66 19.39 -20.04
CA LYS A 540 -22.02 19.50 -21.46
C LYS A 540 -21.93 18.17 -22.24
N PRO A 541 -20.84 17.38 -22.13
CA PRO A 541 -20.72 16.11 -22.87
C PRO A 541 -21.77 15.08 -22.43
N LEU A 542 -22.08 15.04 -21.12
CA LEU A 542 -23.14 14.19 -20.59
C LEU A 542 -24.51 14.64 -21.13
N THR A 543 -24.82 15.94 -21.08
CA THR A 543 -26.11 16.45 -21.60
C THR A 543 -26.30 16.16 -23.09
N ASP A 544 -25.23 16.17 -23.89
CA ASP A 544 -25.28 15.85 -25.32
C ASP A 544 -25.68 14.39 -25.55
N ILE A 545 -25.11 13.46 -24.78
CA ILE A 545 -25.50 12.05 -24.83
C ILE A 545 -26.95 11.84 -24.36
N LEU A 546 -27.38 12.56 -23.33
CA LEU A 546 -28.75 12.50 -22.83
C LEU A 546 -29.77 13.04 -23.85
N ASP A 547 -29.42 14.07 -24.62
CA ASP A 547 -30.27 14.65 -25.66
C ASP A 547 -30.33 13.79 -26.93
N GLU A 548 -29.22 13.14 -27.29
CA GLU A 548 -29.22 12.15 -28.36
C GLU A 548 -30.12 10.95 -28.01
N LEU A 549 -30.06 10.46 -26.76
CA LEU A 549 -30.97 9.41 -26.28
C LEU A 549 -32.44 9.84 -26.38
N LYS A 550 -32.79 11.09 -26.05
CA LYS A 550 -34.16 11.61 -26.22
C LYS A 550 -34.59 11.61 -27.69
N THR A 551 -33.65 11.81 -28.62
CA THR A 551 -33.91 11.77 -30.06
C THR A 551 -34.15 10.33 -30.54
N ILE A 552 -33.38 9.37 -30.01
CA ILE A 552 -33.51 7.94 -30.31
C ILE A 552 -34.80 7.34 -29.70
N TYR A 553 -35.16 7.75 -28.48
CA TYR A 553 -36.30 7.23 -27.72
C TYR A 553 -37.15 8.36 -27.13
N PRO A 554 -37.93 9.10 -27.95
CA PRO A 554 -38.63 10.30 -27.51
C PRO A 554 -39.78 10.00 -26.55
N ALA A 555 -39.92 10.78 -25.48
CA ALA A 555 -40.93 10.56 -24.41
C ALA A 555 -42.39 10.47 -24.93
N LYS A 556 -42.70 11.21 -26.01
CA LYS A 556 -44.03 11.28 -26.62
C LYS A 556 -43.97 10.84 -28.09
N ALA A 557 -43.70 9.57 -28.32
CA ALA A 557 -43.99 8.92 -29.60
C ALA A 557 -45.48 8.53 -29.66
N GLY A 558 -46.07 8.40 -30.86
CA GLY A 558 -47.40 7.78 -30.99
C GLY A 558 -47.40 6.36 -30.40
N LEU A 559 -48.55 5.81 -30.00
CA LEU A 559 -48.64 4.44 -29.49
C LEU A 559 -48.17 3.45 -30.57
N VAL A 560 -46.89 3.07 -30.54
CA VAL A 560 -46.33 2.03 -31.39
C VAL A 560 -46.33 0.74 -30.59
N LYS A 561 -47.11 -0.26 -31.03
CA LYS A 561 -47.15 -1.57 -30.35
C LYS A 561 -45.91 -2.40 -30.69
N GLY A 562 -45.27 -3.00 -29.69
CA GLY A 562 -44.24 -4.04 -29.84
C GLY A 562 -42.84 -3.53 -30.20
N ALA A 563 -42.01 -4.40 -30.79
CA ALA A 563 -40.60 -4.21 -31.19
C ALA A 563 -40.27 -2.95 -32.06
N GLN A 564 -41.25 -2.11 -32.38
CA GLN A 564 -41.10 -0.87 -33.15
C GLN A 564 -40.99 0.39 -32.26
N ASP A 565 -40.91 0.24 -30.94
CA ASP A 565 -40.90 1.34 -29.96
C ASP A 565 -39.55 2.11 -29.85
N GLN A 566 -38.54 1.72 -30.66
CA GLN A 566 -37.15 2.20 -30.62
C GLN A 566 -36.40 1.87 -29.31
N LEU A 567 -36.99 1.09 -28.39
CA LEU A 567 -36.35 0.70 -27.13
C LEU A 567 -35.03 -0.06 -27.38
N THR A 568 -35.03 -1.00 -28.32
CA THR A 568 -33.81 -1.71 -28.73
C THR A 568 -32.70 -0.76 -29.20
N ASN A 569 -33.04 0.29 -29.95
CA ASN A 569 -32.07 1.28 -30.41
C ASN A 569 -31.51 2.10 -29.24
N ALA A 570 -32.35 2.40 -28.24
CA ALA A 570 -31.92 3.06 -27.01
C ALA A 570 -30.94 2.17 -26.22
N LEU A 571 -31.26 0.88 -26.06
CA LEU A 571 -30.39 -0.08 -25.39
C LEU A 571 -29.05 -0.26 -26.14
N LEU A 572 -29.08 -0.32 -27.48
CA LEU A 572 -27.87 -0.34 -28.30
C LEU A 572 -27.04 0.94 -28.15
N TYR A 573 -27.70 2.10 -28.02
CA TYR A 573 -27.01 3.37 -27.78
C TYR A 573 -26.32 3.39 -26.42
N LEU A 574 -26.99 2.93 -25.36
CA LEU A 574 -26.42 2.77 -24.02
C LEU A 574 -25.24 1.79 -24.03
N ALA A 575 -25.39 0.63 -24.68
CA ALA A 575 -24.33 -0.38 -24.77
C ALA A 575 -23.08 0.19 -25.48
N ASN A 576 -23.25 0.98 -26.54
CA ASN A 576 -22.14 1.67 -27.22
C ASN A 576 -21.46 2.74 -26.36
N ALA A 577 -22.06 3.14 -25.24
CA ALA A 577 -21.51 4.03 -24.23
C ALA A 577 -21.05 3.27 -22.97
N GLY A 578 -21.05 1.93 -22.99
CA GLY A 578 -20.62 1.09 -21.87
C GLY A 578 -21.66 0.91 -20.77
N VAL A 579 -22.94 1.20 -21.05
CA VAL A 579 -24.01 1.14 -20.07
C VAL A 579 -24.97 0.01 -20.41
N GLU A 580 -25.22 -0.87 -19.44
CA GLU A 580 -26.27 -1.89 -19.53
C GLU A 580 -27.54 -1.44 -18.78
N ALA A 581 -28.71 -1.78 -19.32
CA ALA A 581 -29.99 -1.46 -18.72
C ALA A 581 -31.06 -2.49 -19.08
N LEU A 582 -31.97 -2.77 -18.15
CA LEU A 582 -33.08 -3.74 -18.26
C LEU A 582 -32.66 -5.20 -18.42
N ALA A 583 -31.80 -5.51 -19.38
CA ALA A 583 -31.19 -6.82 -19.59
C ALA A 583 -29.74 -6.62 -20.05
N SER A 584 -28.81 -7.27 -19.36
CA SER A 584 -27.40 -7.37 -19.77
C SER A 584 -27.29 -8.33 -20.95
N SER A 585 -26.42 -8.01 -21.91
CA SER A 585 -26.16 -8.85 -23.07
C SER A 585 -24.68 -8.87 -23.39
N GLY A 586 -24.02 -9.97 -23.03
CA GLY A 586 -22.58 -10.19 -23.26
C GLY A 586 -22.32 -11.50 -23.98
N VAL A 587 -21.04 -11.77 -24.26
CA VAL A 587 -20.60 -13.04 -24.88
C VAL A 587 -19.62 -13.77 -23.97
N THR A 588 -19.79 -15.08 -23.86
CA THR A 588 -19.03 -15.94 -22.94
C THR A 588 -18.84 -17.31 -23.58
N PRO A 589 -17.84 -18.12 -23.18
CA PRO A 589 -17.83 -19.55 -23.50
C PRO A 589 -19.15 -20.22 -23.06
N ASP A 590 -19.72 -21.12 -23.87
CA ASP A 590 -20.93 -21.87 -23.47
C ASP A 590 -20.55 -22.88 -22.38
N ASP A 591 -21.22 -22.85 -21.23
CA ASP A 591 -20.90 -23.75 -20.12
C ASP A 591 -20.95 -25.24 -20.52
N ARG A 592 -21.78 -25.66 -21.49
CA ARG A 592 -21.83 -27.06 -21.98
C ARG A 592 -21.08 -27.31 -23.28
N ASP A 593 -20.49 -26.27 -23.85
CA ASP A 593 -19.71 -26.31 -25.08
C ASP A 593 -18.62 -25.24 -25.03
N PRO A 594 -17.64 -25.37 -24.10
CA PRO A 594 -16.70 -24.32 -23.73
C PRO A 594 -15.74 -23.93 -24.86
N ASP A 595 -15.64 -24.75 -25.92
CA ASP A 595 -14.90 -24.42 -27.14
C ASP A 595 -15.64 -23.45 -28.06
N ASN A 596 -16.92 -23.16 -27.80
CA ASN A 596 -17.75 -22.22 -28.55
C ASN A 596 -18.16 -21.02 -27.70
N VAL A 597 -18.27 -19.87 -28.36
CA VAL A 597 -18.76 -18.62 -27.76
C VAL A 597 -20.27 -18.49 -27.97
N VAL A 598 -20.99 -18.20 -26.89
CA VAL A 598 -22.44 -17.99 -26.85
C VAL A 598 -22.78 -16.62 -26.27
N ILE A 599 -23.97 -16.13 -26.59
CA ILE A 599 -24.50 -14.90 -25.99
C ILE A 599 -25.21 -15.26 -24.68
N MET A 600 -24.86 -14.55 -23.62
CA MET A 600 -25.52 -14.61 -22.31
C MET A 600 -26.42 -13.39 -22.13
N ILE A 601 -27.67 -13.62 -21.74
CA ILE A 601 -28.64 -12.57 -21.39
C ILE A 601 -29.05 -12.73 -19.93
N SER A 602 -28.75 -11.75 -19.10
CA SER A 602 -29.02 -11.81 -17.66
C SER A 602 -29.72 -10.53 -17.16
N PRO A 603 -30.38 -10.58 -15.98
CA PRO A 603 -30.72 -9.36 -15.26
C PRO A 603 -29.45 -8.54 -14.97
N PRO A 604 -29.51 -7.20 -14.99
CA PRO A 604 -28.35 -6.40 -14.57
C PRO A 604 -28.08 -6.62 -13.07
N ARG A 605 -26.79 -6.74 -12.70
CA ARG A 605 -26.37 -6.86 -11.29
C ARG A 605 -26.74 -5.63 -10.48
N GLU A 606 -26.61 -4.44 -11.08
CA GLU A 606 -26.97 -3.17 -10.48
C GLU A 606 -28.11 -2.50 -11.24
N ILE A 607 -29.23 -2.27 -10.56
CA ILE A 607 -30.40 -1.61 -11.15
C ILE A 607 -30.27 -0.10 -11.01
N GLY A 608 -30.07 0.39 -9.79
CA GLY A 608 -29.96 1.82 -9.47
C GLY A 608 -29.24 2.03 -8.14
N LEU A 609 -29.66 1.29 -7.09
CA LEU A 609 -28.89 1.08 -5.87
C LEU A 609 -27.95 -0.13 -6.00
N PRO A 610 -26.88 -0.24 -5.17
CA PRO A 610 -25.85 -1.27 -5.31
C PRO A 610 -26.35 -2.71 -5.21
N ALA A 611 -27.42 -2.96 -4.46
CA ALA A 611 -28.02 -4.29 -4.28
C ALA A 611 -29.55 -4.18 -4.26
N ARG A 612 -30.24 -5.28 -4.59
CA ARG A 612 -31.71 -5.33 -4.56
C ARG A 612 -32.27 -5.12 -3.14
N GLU A 613 -31.53 -5.55 -2.13
CA GLU A 613 -31.90 -5.49 -0.72
C GLU A 613 -32.05 -4.04 -0.22
N TYR A 614 -31.33 -3.09 -0.80
CA TYR A 614 -31.44 -1.66 -0.43
C TYR A 614 -32.85 -1.09 -0.68
N TYR A 615 -33.61 -1.66 -1.62
CA TYR A 615 -35.00 -1.22 -1.89
C TYR A 615 -36.00 -1.61 -0.78
N ASN A 616 -35.57 -2.46 0.18
CA ASN A 616 -36.33 -2.78 1.39
C ASN A 616 -36.16 -1.73 2.50
N ASN A 617 -35.14 -0.85 2.40
CA ASN A 617 -34.92 0.22 3.36
C ASN A 617 -35.65 1.51 2.94
N THR A 618 -36.71 1.87 3.67
CA THR A 618 -37.54 3.04 3.34
C THR A 618 -36.80 4.36 3.38
N LYS A 619 -35.79 4.50 4.26
CA LYS A 619 -34.98 5.71 4.39
C LYS A 619 -34.00 5.83 3.22
N THR A 620 -33.27 4.77 2.92
CA THR A 620 -32.35 4.74 1.76
C THR A 620 -33.09 5.03 0.46
N VAL A 621 -34.26 4.42 0.25
CA VAL A 621 -35.09 4.67 -0.94
C VAL A 621 -35.57 6.12 -1.00
N ALA A 622 -35.96 6.71 0.13
CA ALA A 622 -36.38 8.12 0.18
C ALA A 622 -35.21 9.07 -0.14
N ASP A 623 -34.03 8.83 0.43
CA ASP A 623 -32.81 9.61 0.17
C ASP A 623 -32.39 9.50 -1.30
N TYR A 624 -32.40 8.28 -1.85
CA TYR A 624 -32.14 8.03 -3.26
C TYR A 624 -33.12 8.75 -4.19
N THR A 625 -34.42 8.71 -3.87
CA THR A 625 -35.45 9.44 -4.62
C THR A 625 -35.18 10.95 -4.61
N ALA A 626 -34.78 11.49 -3.46
CA ALA A 626 -34.46 12.91 -3.33
C ALA A 626 -33.20 13.29 -4.14
N VAL A 627 -32.21 12.40 -4.21
CA VAL A 627 -30.99 12.58 -5.02
C VAL A 627 -31.33 12.58 -6.51
N LEU A 628 -32.09 11.58 -6.98
CA LEU A 628 -32.51 11.49 -8.38
C LEU A 628 -33.24 12.77 -8.81
N LYS A 629 -34.22 13.23 -8.02
CA LYS A 629 -34.94 14.49 -8.26
C LYS A 629 -33.99 15.68 -8.38
N GLN A 630 -33.08 15.83 -7.43
CA GLN A 630 -32.14 16.96 -7.41
C GLN A 630 -31.22 16.97 -8.63
N VAL A 631 -30.67 15.82 -9.02
CA VAL A 631 -29.74 15.72 -10.14
C VAL A 631 -30.46 15.96 -11.46
N VAL A 632 -31.61 15.31 -11.67
CA VAL A 632 -32.44 15.52 -12.88
C VAL A 632 -32.90 16.96 -12.99
N GLN A 633 -33.34 17.58 -11.90
CA GLN A 633 -33.73 19.00 -11.89
C GLN A 633 -32.57 19.92 -12.31
N ARG A 634 -31.35 19.63 -11.84
CA ARG A 634 -30.15 20.42 -12.18
C ARG A 634 -29.70 20.23 -13.63
N LEU A 635 -29.90 19.05 -14.21
CA LEU A 635 -29.49 18.74 -15.58
C LEU A 635 -30.56 19.08 -16.63
N ALA A 636 -31.84 18.87 -16.32
CA ALA A 636 -32.95 18.93 -17.28
C ALA A 636 -34.01 20.00 -16.96
N GLY A 637 -33.93 20.69 -15.81
CA GLY A 637 -34.90 21.70 -15.36
C GLY A 637 -36.05 21.14 -14.52
N ASP A 638 -37.02 21.99 -14.19
CA ASP A 638 -38.16 21.62 -13.33
C ASP A 638 -39.18 20.70 -14.04
N GLY A 639 -40.02 20.03 -13.24
CA GLY A 639 -41.19 19.27 -13.74
C GLY A 639 -41.01 17.75 -13.79
N PHE A 640 -39.88 17.22 -13.31
CA PHE A 640 -39.59 15.78 -13.31
C PHE A 640 -39.89 15.07 -12.00
N ASP A 641 -40.31 15.77 -10.93
CA ASP A 641 -40.50 15.20 -9.59
C ASP A 641 -41.35 13.93 -9.60
N LYS A 642 -42.47 13.94 -10.33
CA LYS A 642 -43.36 12.78 -10.40
C LYS A 642 -42.73 11.64 -11.19
N THR A 643 -42.12 11.93 -12.34
CA THR A 643 -41.43 10.93 -13.18
C THR A 643 -40.24 10.32 -12.44
N ALA A 644 -39.52 11.10 -11.65
CA ALA A 644 -38.42 10.65 -10.78
C ALA A 644 -38.90 9.67 -9.70
N GLU A 645 -40.03 9.94 -9.04
CA GLU A 645 -40.66 8.97 -8.13
C GLU A 645 -41.08 7.70 -8.86
N ASP A 646 -41.62 7.85 -10.06
CA ASP A 646 -42.06 6.71 -10.88
C ASP A 646 -40.87 5.85 -11.34
N VAL A 647 -39.69 6.45 -11.59
CA VAL A 647 -38.44 5.73 -11.87
C VAL A 647 -38.03 4.88 -10.67
N VAL A 648 -37.94 5.46 -9.47
CA VAL A 648 -37.57 4.68 -8.27
C VAL A 648 -38.61 3.58 -7.97
N ALA A 649 -39.89 3.85 -8.22
CA ALA A 649 -40.93 2.83 -8.10
C ALA A 649 -40.78 1.70 -9.15
N PHE A 650 -40.35 2.03 -10.36
CA PHE A 650 -40.05 1.06 -11.41
C PHE A 650 -38.81 0.22 -11.05
N GLU A 651 -37.72 0.85 -10.60
CA GLU A 651 -36.51 0.17 -10.15
C GLU A 651 -36.77 -0.76 -8.97
N LYS A 652 -37.63 -0.36 -8.03
CA LYS A 652 -38.08 -1.24 -6.95
C LYS A 652 -38.78 -2.49 -7.48
N LYS A 653 -39.69 -2.34 -8.44
CA LYS A 653 -40.36 -3.50 -9.06
C LYS A 653 -39.39 -4.40 -9.82
N LEU A 654 -38.37 -3.81 -10.47
CA LEU A 654 -37.28 -4.58 -11.08
C LEU A 654 -36.50 -5.36 -10.01
N ALA A 655 -36.12 -4.70 -8.91
CA ALA A 655 -35.39 -5.32 -7.80
C ALA A 655 -36.18 -6.46 -7.15
N ASP A 656 -37.52 -6.37 -7.10
CA ASP A 656 -38.38 -7.43 -6.57
C ASP A 656 -38.36 -8.70 -7.45
N VAL A 657 -38.19 -8.56 -8.76
CA VAL A 657 -38.21 -9.69 -9.72
C VAL A 657 -36.83 -10.18 -10.14
N THR A 658 -35.77 -9.40 -9.88
CA THR A 658 -34.38 -9.84 -10.04
C THR A 658 -34.07 -10.97 -9.06
N PRO A 659 -33.45 -12.09 -9.48
CA PRO A 659 -33.01 -13.14 -8.55
C PRO A 659 -31.98 -12.60 -7.54
N ASP A 660 -31.90 -13.18 -6.35
CA ASP A 660 -30.79 -12.88 -5.43
C ASP A 660 -29.43 -13.29 -6.02
N THR A 661 -28.35 -12.68 -5.52
CA THR A 661 -26.99 -12.89 -6.01
C THR A 661 -26.60 -14.37 -6.01
N GLN A 662 -26.95 -15.09 -4.94
CA GLN A 662 -26.70 -16.54 -4.84
C GLN A 662 -27.32 -17.31 -6.02
N THR A 663 -28.56 -16.99 -6.39
CA THR A 663 -29.25 -17.61 -7.53
C THR A 663 -28.64 -17.21 -8.86
N GLN A 664 -28.10 -15.99 -8.98
CA GLN A 664 -27.43 -15.52 -10.20
C GLN A 664 -26.08 -16.21 -10.45
N GLU A 665 -25.37 -16.62 -9.39
CA GLU A 665 -24.08 -17.33 -9.47
C GLU A 665 -24.22 -18.87 -9.58
N ASP A 666 -25.43 -19.41 -9.46
CA ASP A 666 -25.68 -20.86 -9.53
C ASP A 666 -25.95 -21.30 -10.98
N VAL A 667 -24.98 -21.99 -11.60
CA VAL A 667 -25.08 -22.53 -12.98
C VAL A 667 -26.30 -23.44 -13.18
N THR A 668 -26.78 -24.11 -12.12
CA THR A 668 -27.98 -24.94 -12.21
C THR A 668 -29.26 -24.11 -12.33
N LYS A 669 -29.19 -22.81 -12.05
CA LYS A 669 -30.30 -21.85 -12.15
C LYS A 669 -30.17 -20.98 -13.39
N TYR A 670 -29.00 -20.44 -13.68
CA TYR A 670 -28.84 -19.46 -14.76
C TYR A 670 -28.71 -20.11 -16.15
N TYR A 671 -28.28 -21.37 -16.24
CA TYR A 671 -28.07 -22.03 -17.52
C TYR A 671 -29.40 -22.47 -18.19
N ASN A 672 -30.07 -21.54 -18.86
CA ASN A 672 -31.31 -21.80 -19.59
C ASN A 672 -31.13 -21.51 -21.09
N PRO A 673 -30.70 -22.51 -21.89
CA PRO A 673 -30.50 -22.31 -23.32
C PRO A 673 -31.83 -22.17 -24.04
N LEU A 674 -32.00 -21.08 -24.78
CA LEU A 674 -33.18 -20.75 -25.58
C LEU A 674 -32.76 -20.31 -26.98
N SER A 675 -33.68 -20.43 -27.94
CA SER A 675 -33.51 -19.79 -29.24
C SER A 675 -33.77 -18.29 -29.16
N VAL A 676 -33.22 -17.50 -30.11
CA VAL A 676 -33.50 -16.06 -30.21
C VAL A 676 -35.01 -15.78 -30.17
N LYS A 677 -35.79 -16.56 -30.94
CA LYS A 677 -37.25 -16.45 -30.98
C LYS A 677 -37.93 -16.77 -29.65
N GLU A 678 -37.44 -17.78 -28.92
CA GLU A 678 -37.99 -18.12 -27.61
C GLU A 678 -37.68 -17.03 -26.58
N THR A 679 -36.48 -16.46 -26.63
CA THR A 679 -36.08 -15.34 -25.76
C THR A 679 -36.90 -14.08 -26.04
N GLU A 680 -37.08 -13.71 -27.31
CA GLU A 680 -37.97 -12.60 -27.71
C GLU A 680 -39.43 -12.83 -27.30
N ALA A 681 -39.89 -14.09 -27.23
CA ALA A 681 -41.22 -14.40 -26.74
C ALA A 681 -41.38 -14.15 -25.23
N LEU A 682 -40.28 -14.15 -24.45
CA LEU A 682 -40.29 -13.80 -23.03
C LEU A 682 -40.42 -12.29 -22.82
N VAL A 683 -39.76 -11.49 -23.66
CA VAL A 683 -39.75 -10.03 -23.61
C VAL A 683 -39.87 -9.42 -25.02
N PRO A 684 -41.09 -9.37 -25.59
CA PRO A 684 -41.31 -8.89 -26.97
C PRO A 684 -40.99 -7.42 -27.21
N GLU A 685 -40.75 -6.66 -26.15
CA GLU A 685 -40.36 -5.26 -26.18
C GLU A 685 -38.89 -5.06 -26.60
N ILE A 686 -38.05 -6.09 -26.50
CA ILE A 686 -36.62 -6.05 -26.85
C ILE A 686 -36.35 -7.00 -28.03
N SER A 687 -35.79 -6.46 -29.12
CA SER A 687 -35.43 -7.23 -30.31
C SER A 687 -34.00 -7.74 -30.19
N PHE A 688 -33.81 -8.97 -29.72
CA PHE A 688 -32.49 -9.61 -29.67
C PHE A 688 -31.94 -9.87 -31.07
N THR A 689 -32.82 -10.08 -32.05
CA THR A 689 -32.44 -10.16 -33.46
C THR A 689 -31.70 -8.90 -33.94
N ASP A 690 -32.20 -7.71 -33.57
CA ASP A 690 -31.57 -6.44 -33.97
C ASP A 690 -30.29 -6.16 -33.19
N ILE A 691 -30.23 -6.54 -31.90
CA ILE A 691 -29.00 -6.46 -31.10
C ILE A 691 -27.90 -7.31 -31.75
N ILE A 692 -28.21 -8.58 -32.03
CA ILE A 692 -27.27 -9.51 -32.68
C ILE A 692 -26.84 -8.99 -34.04
N SER A 693 -27.78 -8.50 -34.86
CA SER A 693 -27.48 -7.98 -36.20
C SER A 693 -26.60 -6.71 -36.17
N SER A 694 -26.68 -5.94 -35.09
CA SER A 694 -25.92 -4.70 -34.91
C SER A 694 -24.52 -4.92 -34.35
N LEU A 695 -24.35 -5.89 -33.45
CA LEU A 695 -23.11 -6.08 -32.70
C LEU A 695 -22.27 -7.28 -33.16
N ALA A 696 -22.90 -8.37 -33.61
CA ALA A 696 -22.19 -9.57 -34.03
C ALA A 696 -21.57 -9.41 -35.43
N PRO A 697 -20.53 -10.20 -35.78
CA PRO A 697 -20.03 -10.28 -37.15
C PRO A 697 -21.15 -10.57 -38.17
N HIS A 698 -21.11 -9.94 -39.35
CA HIS A 698 -22.18 -10.07 -40.36
C HIS A 698 -22.44 -11.51 -40.84
N ASP A 699 -21.45 -12.37 -40.75
CA ASP A 699 -21.49 -13.79 -41.08
C ASP A 699 -21.96 -14.68 -39.91
N TYR A 700 -22.12 -14.14 -38.70
CA TYR A 700 -22.70 -14.87 -37.58
C TYR A 700 -24.14 -15.30 -37.89
N LYS A 701 -24.44 -16.58 -37.63
CA LYS A 701 -25.76 -17.22 -37.83
C LYS A 701 -26.24 -17.99 -36.59
N GLY A 702 -25.65 -17.73 -35.42
CA GLY A 702 -26.07 -18.38 -34.19
C GLY A 702 -27.50 -18.01 -33.82
N ASN A 703 -28.27 -19.01 -33.38
CA ASN A 703 -29.65 -18.85 -32.94
C ASN A 703 -29.85 -19.20 -31.47
N ARG A 704 -28.78 -19.49 -30.73
CA ARG A 704 -28.81 -19.99 -29.35
C ARG A 704 -28.31 -18.93 -28.40
N LEU A 705 -29.05 -18.68 -27.32
CA LEU A 705 -28.76 -17.75 -26.24
C LEU A 705 -28.84 -18.50 -24.90
N ILE A 706 -28.01 -18.17 -23.93
CA ILE A 706 -28.19 -18.59 -22.54
C ILE A 706 -28.93 -17.47 -21.81
N VAL A 707 -30.10 -17.77 -21.23
CA VAL A 707 -30.92 -16.79 -20.52
C VAL A 707 -30.82 -17.02 -19.02
N GLY A 708 -30.11 -16.15 -18.32
CA GLY A 708 -29.82 -16.26 -16.88
C GLY A 708 -31.06 -16.33 -15.99
N SER A 709 -32.16 -15.70 -16.39
CA SER A 709 -33.44 -15.87 -15.69
C SER A 709 -34.63 -15.65 -16.63
N PRO A 710 -35.21 -16.73 -17.18
CA PRO A 710 -36.40 -16.64 -18.02
C PRO A 710 -37.60 -16.04 -17.27
N SER A 711 -37.67 -16.23 -15.96
CA SER A 711 -38.71 -15.67 -15.11
C SER A 711 -38.61 -14.15 -15.00
N TYR A 712 -37.39 -13.61 -14.83
CA TYR A 712 -37.13 -12.18 -14.85
C TYR A 712 -37.50 -11.58 -16.21
N MET A 713 -37.12 -12.21 -17.32
CA MET A 713 -37.45 -11.68 -18.66
C MET A 713 -38.97 -11.56 -18.88
N LYS A 714 -39.75 -12.56 -18.43
CA LYS A 714 -41.23 -12.49 -18.48
C LYS A 714 -41.77 -11.36 -17.61
N ALA A 715 -41.23 -11.20 -16.40
CA ALA A 715 -41.64 -10.13 -15.49
C ALA A 715 -41.28 -8.75 -16.05
N LEU A 716 -40.10 -8.60 -16.63
CA LEU A 716 -39.64 -7.39 -17.31
C LEU A 716 -40.62 -6.98 -18.43
N SER A 717 -41.10 -7.92 -19.25
CA SER A 717 -42.11 -7.63 -20.27
C SER A 717 -43.40 -7.04 -19.69
N VAL A 718 -43.87 -7.55 -18.54
CA VAL A 718 -45.04 -7.01 -17.86
C VAL A 718 -44.76 -5.60 -17.34
N LEU A 719 -43.62 -5.41 -16.68
CA LEU A 719 -43.22 -4.12 -16.12
C LEU A 719 -43.07 -3.04 -17.19
N LEU A 720 -42.50 -3.37 -18.35
CA LEU A 720 -42.36 -2.43 -19.47
C LEU A 720 -43.71 -2.01 -20.06
N LYS A 721 -44.71 -2.92 -20.12
CA LYS A 721 -46.06 -2.59 -20.59
C LYS A 721 -46.82 -1.68 -19.63
N ASP A 722 -46.61 -1.88 -18.33
CA ASP A 722 -47.32 -1.17 -17.28
C ASP A 722 -46.66 0.18 -16.90
N THR A 723 -45.47 0.45 -17.43
CA THR A 723 -44.69 1.65 -17.08
C THR A 723 -44.77 2.69 -18.19
N PRO A 724 -45.07 3.96 -17.87
CA PRO A 724 -45.09 5.03 -18.86
C PRO A 724 -43.75 5.17 -19.59
N ARG A 725 -43.80 5.41 -20.90
CA ARG A 725 -42.61 5.60 -21.75
C ARG A 725 -41.68 6.70 -21.24
N GLU A 726 -42.23 7.79 -20.70
CA GLU A 726 -41.44 8.88 -20.10
C GLU A 726 -40.65 8.43 -18.87
N THR A 727 -41.19 7.51 -18.07
CA THR A 727 -40.50 6.89 -16.94
C THR A 727 -39.35 5.99 -17.43
N ILE A 728 -39.60 5.18 -18.47
CA ILE A 728 -38.54 4.34 -19.06
C ILE A 728 -37.42 5.19 -19.65
N LEU A 729 -37.75 6.27 -20.38
CA LEU A 729 -36.74 7.19 -20.89
C LEU A 729 -35.91 7.80 -19.75
N LEU A 730 -36.55 8.30 -18.70
CA LEU A 730 -35.83 8.89 -17.57
C LEU A 730 -34.97 7.85 -16.83
N PHE A 731 -35.44 6.60 -16.72
CA PHE A 731 -34.64 5.49 -16.19
C PHE A 731 -33.37 5.26 -17.04
N LEU A 732 -33.48 5.18 -18.36
CA LEU A 732 -32.32 5.01 -19.24
C LEU A 732 -31.34 6.20 -19.17
N GLN A 733 -31.88 7.42 -19.08
CA GLN A 733 -31.07 8.62 -18.83
C GLN A 733 -30.37 8.58 -17.47
N TRP A 734 -31.06 8.09 -16.45
CA TRP A 734 -30.51 7.95 -15.11
C TRP A 734 -29.34 6.96 -15.09
N LYS A 735 -29.43 5.84 -15.80
CA LYS A 735 -28.30 4.90 -15.97
C LYS A 735 -27.07 5.56 -16.61
N LEU A 736 -27.26 6.39 -17.63
CA LEU A 736 -26.16 7.18 -18.23
C LEU A 736 -25.59 8.21 -17.25
N ILE A 737 -26.45 8.90 -16.48
CA ILE A 737 -26.01 9.86 -15.47
C ILE A 737 -25.15 9.17 -14.42
N GLN A 738 -25.58 8.02 -13.89
CA GLN A 738 -24.81 7.25 -12.91
C GLN A 738 -23.46 6.82 -13.46
N ASN A 739 -23.43 6.25 -14.67
CA ASN A 739 -22.19 5.78 -15.31
C ASN A 739 -21.14 6.90 -15.49
N PHE A 740 -21.59 8.08 -15.93
CA PHE A 740 -20.69 9.19 -16.25
C PHE A 740 -20.54 10.23 -15.13
N ALA A 741 -21.16 10.03 -13.96
CA ALA A 741 -21.09 10.98 -12.84
C ALA A 741 -19.65 11.20 -12.35
N ASP A 742 -18.83 10.15 -12.44
CA ASP A 742 -17.41 10.20 -12.12
C ASP A 742 -16.53 10.55 -13.34
N VAL A 743 -17.08 10.79 -14.53
CA VAL A 743 -16.27 11.21 -15.70
C VAL A 743 -16.27 12.74 -15.86
N ILE A 744 -17.28 13.42 -15.31
CA ILE A 744 -17.44 14.88 -15.39
C ILE A 744 -17.19 15.58 -14.04
N GLU A 745 -16.92 16.88 -14.08
CA GLU A 745 -16.88 17.73 -12.89
C GLU A 745 -17.91 18.86 -13.03
N ASP A 746 -19.05 18.72 -12.34
CA ASP A 746 -20.15 19.69 -12.39
C ASP A 746 -20.98 19.64 -11.09
N ALA A 747 -21.49 20.79 -10.64
CA ALA A 747 -22.30 20.87 -9.42
C ALA A 747 -23.64 20.11 -9.51
N SER A 748 -24.10 19.80 -10.73
CA SER A 748 -25.31 19.02 -10.97
C SER A 748 -25.23 17.57 -10.47
N ILE A 749 -24.05 16.94 -10.50
CA ILE A 749 -23.87 15.54 -10.09
C ILE A 749 -23.39 15.36 -8.64
N GLU A 750 -23.02 16.44 -7.95
CA GLU A 750 -22.51 16.36 -6.56
C GLU A 750 -23.50 15.69 -5.57
N PRO A 751 -24.84 15.84 -5.69
CA PRO A 751 -25.77 15.10 -4.83
C PRO A 751 -25.66 13.58 -5.01
N LEU A 752 -25.43 13.10 -6.23
CA LEU A 752 -25.26 11.68 -6.52
C LEU A 752 -23.93 11.18 -5.96
N ARG A 753 -22.82 11.85 -6.26
CA ARG A 753 -21.50 11.48 -5.73
C ARG A 753 -21.50 11.42 -4.20
N ARG A 754 -22.12 12.41 -3.55
CA ARG A 754 -22.27 12.43 -2.09
C ARG A 754 -23.03 11.21 -1.58
N PHE A 755 -24.13 10.86 -2.25
CA PHE A 755 -24.96 9.72 -1.87
C PHE A 755 -24.22 8.40 -2.06
N GLU A 756 -23.53 8.22 -3.18
CA GLU A 756 -22.69 7.04 -3.47
C GLU A 756 -21.55 6.90 -2.45
N ASN A 757 -20.89 8.01 -2.09
CA ASN A 757 -19.88 8.00 -1.03
C ASN A 757 -20.47 7.54 0.32
N VAL A 758 -21.65 8.04 0.70
CA VAL A 758 -22.32 7.60 1.93
C VAL A 758 -22.66 6.12 1.88
N LEU A 759 -23.22 5.62 0.77
CA LEU A 759 -23.55 4.19 0.62
C LEU A 759 -22.30 3.30 0.67
N ALA A 760 -21.19 3.75 0.08
CA ALA A 760 -19.92 3.04 0.09
C ALA A 760 -19.15 3.21 1.41
N GLY A 761 -19.69 3.94 2.40
CA GLY A 761 -19.03 4.19 3.68
C GLY A 761 -17.78 5.05 3.61
N LYS A 762 -17.71 5.93 2.61
CA LYS A 762 -16.68 6.96 2.41
C LYS A 762 -17.13 8.28 3.04
N GLU A 763 -16.21 9.22 3.22
CA GLU A 763 -16.61 10.57 3.63
C GLU A 763 -17.51 11.20 2.55
N PRO A 764 -18.63 11.87 2.92
CA PRO A 764 -19.63 12.33 1.94
C PRO A 764 -19.11 13.28 0.87
N GLN A 765 -18.00 13.97 1.10
CA GLN A 765 -17.39 14.93 0.17
C GLN A 765 -16.03 14.48 -0.35
N ALA A 766 -15.64 13.23 -0.09
CA ALA A 766 -14.38 12.70 -0.58
C ALA A 766 -14.36 12.68 -2.12
N LYS A 767 -13.20 13.04 -2.67
CA LYS A 767 -12.83 12.79 -4.05
C LYS A 767 -11.53 11.99 -4.03
N GLU A 768 -11.45 10.99 -4.88
CA GLU A 768 -10.20 10.27 -5.11
C GLU A 768 -9.15 11.21 -5.71
N GLU A 769 -7.87 10.98 -5.41
CA GLU A 769 -6.78 11.71 -6.06
C GLU A 769 -6.85 11.52 -7.58
N ARG A 770 -6.80 12.62 -8.34
CA ARG A 770 -7.04 12.61 -9.79
C ARG A 770 -6.18 11.58 -10.54
N TRP A 771 -4.91 11.47 -10.19
CA TRP A 771 -3.98 10.54 -10.84
C TRP A 771 -4.35 9.06 -10.61
N ARG A 772 -4.91 8.71 -9.44
CA ARG A 772 -5.36 7.33 -9.14
C ARG A 772 -6.57 6.97 -9.96
N LYS A 773 -7.56 7.87 -10.00
CA LYS A 773 -8.73 7.77 -10.86
C LYS A 773 -8.32 7.56 -12.32
N CYS A 774 -7.39 8.39 -12.83
CA CYS A 774 -6.91 8.26 -14.19
C CYS A 774 -6.22 6.92 -14.44
N LEU A 775 -5.37 6.44 -13.53
CA LEU A 775 -4.78 5.10 -13.65
C LEU A 775 -5.83 3.98 -13.62
N GLY A 776 -6.85 4.09 -12.78
CA GLY A 776 -7.98 3.16 -12.74
C GLY A 776 -8.68 3.07 -14.10
N ARG A 777 -8.99 4.21 -14.73
CA ARG A 777 -9.58 4.24 -16.08
C ARG A 777 -8.67 3.63 -17.15
N LEU A 778 -7.36 3.82 -17.03
CA LEU A 778 -6.41 3.18 -17.94
C LEU A 778 -6.31 1.67 -17.74
N ASP A 779 -6.39 1.18 -16.51
CA ASP A 779 -6.41 -0.27 -16.24
C ASP A 779 -7.75 -0.90 -16.65
N GLU A 780 -8.85 -0.14 -16.67
CA GLU A 780 -10.14 -0.58 -17.22
C GLU A 780 -10.16 -0.60 -18.77
N GLY A 781 -9.47 0.34 -19.44
CA GLY A 781 -9.59 0.54 -20.89
C GLY A 781 -8.37 0.20 -21.77
N LEU A 782 -7.16 0.27 -21.21
CA LEU A 782 -5.86 0.05 -21.86
C LEU A 782 -4.98 -0.91 -21.05
N GLU A 783 -5.64 -1.91 -20.45
CA GLU A 783 -5.13 -2.84 -19.47
C GLU A 783 -3.86 -3.58 -19.92
N TRP A 784 -3.76 -3.99 -21.19
CA TRP A 784 -2.59 -4.72 -21.70
C TRP A 784 -1.41 -3.80 -22.01
N SER A 785 -1.69 -2.54 -22.38
CA SER A 785 -0.65 -1.52 -22.54
C SER A 785 -0.04 -1.17 -21.18
N LEU A 786 -0.89 -0.98 -20.16
CA LEU A 786 -0.45 -0.75 -18.78
C LEU A 786 0.30 -1.96 -18.22
N SER A 787 -0.20 -3.18 -18.47
CA SER A 787 0.42 -4.44 -18.07
C SER A 787 1.85 -4.60 -18.59
N ARG A 788 2.09 -4.22 -19.85
CA ARG A 788 3.43 -4.26 -20.43
C ARG A 788 4.43 -3.44 -19.62
N PHE A 789 4.09 -2.19 -19.29
CA PHE A 789 4.98 -1.32 -18.52
C PHE A 789 5.14 -1.80 -17.07
N TYR A 790 4.07 -2.32 -16.46
CA TYR A 790 4.15 -2.90 -15.11
C TYR A 790 5.08 -4.12 -15.07
N VAL A 791 4.93 -5.07 -15.98
CA VAL A 791 5.74 -6.30 -16.01
C VAL A 791 7.22 -5.99 -16.22
N LEU A 792 7.55 -5.07 -17.13
CA LEU A 792 8.94 -4.70 -17.41
C LEU A 792 9.64 -4.01 -16.22
N ASP A 793 8.89 -3.36 -15.34
CA ASP A 793 9.42 -2.66 -14.16
C ASP A 793 9.44 -3.54 -12.90
N ALA A 794 8.37 -4.31 -12.68
CA ALA A 794 8.04 -4.85 -11.36
C ALA A 794 8.10 -6.38 -11.24
N PHE A 795 8.20 -7.15 -12.34
CA PHE A 795 8.03 -8.61 -12.28
C PHE A 795 9.21 -9.39 -12.89
N SER A 796 9.82 -10.26 -12.08
CA SER A 796 11.02 -11.02 -12.46
C SER A 796 10.71 -12.44 -12.96
N GLU A 797 11.60 -12.97 -13.80
CA GLU A 797 11.52 -14.36 -14.28
C GLU A 797 11.59 -15.38 -13.13
N ASP A 798 12.40 -15.10 -12.11
CA ASP A 798 12.53 -15.99 -10.95
C ASP A 798 11.27 -16.02 -10.09
N SER A 799 10.58 -14.88 -9.94
CA SER A 799 9.27 -14.83 -9.27
C SER A 799 8.24 -15.65 -10.04
N LYS A 800 8.23 -15.54 -11.38
CA LYS A 800 7.37 -16.37 -12.23
C LYS A 800 7.64 -17.86 -12.05
N LYS A 801 8.91 -18.28 -12.03
CA LYS A 801 9.30 -19.69 -11.81
C LYS A 801 8.88 -20.19 -10.44
N LEU A 802 9.05 -19.39 -9.38
CA LEU A 802 8.63 -19.76 -8.04
C LEU A 802 7.09 -19.88 -7.95
N GLY A 803 6.35 -18.93 -8.52
CA GLY A 803 4.88 -19.02 -8.58
C GLY A 803 4.40 -20.26 -9.33
N ASP A 804 5.00 -20.57 -10.47
CA ASP A 804 4.71 -21.77 -11.27
C ASP A 804 4.99 -23.07 -10.49
N GLN A 805 6.09 -23.11 -9.74
CA GLN A 805 6.44 -24.22 -8.86
C GLN A 805 5.40 -24.40 -7.74
N ILE A 806 5.05 -23.31 -7.03
CA ILE A 806 4.05 -23.35 -5.96
C ILE A 806 2.72 -23.92 -6.49
N VAL A 807 2.21 -23.39 -7.61
CA VAL A 807 0.95 -23.87 -8.19
C VAL A 807 1.04 -25.35 -8.58
N SER A 808 2.17 -25.79 -9.12
CA SER A 808 2.40 -27.20 -9.45
C SER A 808 2.40 -28.10 -8.21
N ASP A 809 3.01 -27.65 -7.11
CA ASP A 809 3.03 -28.37 -5.83
C ASP A 809 1.64 -28.47 -5.20
N ILE A 810 0.84 -27.41 -5.32
CA ILE A 810 -0.57 -27.42 -4.91
C ILE A 810 -1.38 -28.44 -5.72
N LYS A 811 -1.22 -28.48 -7.06
CA LYS A 811 -1.87 -29.48 -7.92
C LYS A 811 -1.52 -30.89 -7.49
N GLU A 812 -0.23 -31.18 -7.27
CA GLU A 812 0.23 -32.48 -6.80
C GLU A 812 -0.41 -32.84 -5.46
N ARG A 813 -0.45 -31.89 -4.52
CA ARG A 813 -1.01 -32.13 -3.19
C ARG A 813 -2.52 -32.37 -3.21
N PHE A 814 -3.23 -31.67 -4.08
CA PHE A 814 -4.67 -31.86 -4.23
C PHE A 814 -5.00 -33.20 -4.89
N ILE A 815 -4.23 -33.64 -5.89
CA ILE A 815 -4.35 -35.00 -6.47
C ILE A 815 -4.17 -36.06 -5.38
N PHE A 816 -3.15 -35.92 -4.53
CA PHE A 816 -2.95 -36.84 -3.40
C PHE A 816 -4.16 -36.83 -2.44
N THR A 817 -4.72 -35.66 -2.18
CA THR A 817 -5.89 -35.51 -1.29
C THR A 817 -7.13 -36.18 -1.89
N LEU A 818 -7.39 -35.97 -3.18
CA LEU A 818 -8.48 -36.61 -3.91
C LEU A 818 -8.37 -38.13 -3.85
N ASP A 819 -7.19 -38.71 -4.13
CA ASP A 819 -6.98 -40.16 -4.11
C ASP A 819 -7.34 -40.81 -2.76
N GLN A 820 -7.06 -40.10 -1.66
CA GLN A 820 -7.35 -40.56 -0.30
C GLN A 820 -8.78 -40.23 0.19
N THR A 821 -9.58 -39.53 -0.62
CA THR A 821 -10.91 -39.05 -0.23
C THR A 821 -11.94 -40.18 -0.22
N SER A 822 -12.24 -40.69 0.97
CA SER A 822 -13.11 -41.85 1.17
C SER A 822 -14.62 -41.61 0.99
N TRP A 823 -15.06 -40.34 1.02
CA TRP A 823 -16.47 -39.99 0.86
C TRP A 823 -16.91 -39.88 -0.61
N MET A 824 -15.96 -39.80 -1.55
CA MET A 824 -16.18 -39.89 -2.99
C MET A 824 -16.09 -41.34 -3.46
N SER A 825 -16.79 -41.71 -4.52
CA SER A 825 -16.60 -43.03 -5.14
C SER A 825 -15.25 -43.12 -5.87
N PRO A 826 -14.70 -44.34 -6.10
CA PRO A 826 -13.44 -44.51 -6.84
C PRO A 826 -13.45 -43.89 -8.24
N ASP A 827 -14.58 -43.98 -8.96
CA ASP A 827 -14.68 -43.46 -10.32
C ASP A 827 -14.71 -41.93 -10.34
N VAL A 828 -15.46 -41.30 -9.43
CA VAL A 828 -15.48 -39.83 -9.30
C VAL A 828 -14.11 -39.29 -8.85
N ARG A 829 -13.40 -39.99 -7.94
CA ARG A 829 -12.02 -39.62 -7.59
C ARG A 829 -11.10 -39.62 -8.80
N LYS A 830 -11.19 -40.65 -9.64
CA LYS A 830 -10.37 -40.77 -10.85
C LYS A 830 -10.62 -39.60 -11.80
N LEU A 831 -11.89 -39.28 -12.09
CA LEU A 831 -12.25 -38.13 -12.91
C LEU A 831 -11.80 -36.80 -12.30
N GLY A 832 -11.90 -36.65 -10.97
CA GLY A 832 -11.39 -35.47 -10.27
C GLY A 832 -9.88 -35.30 -10.42
N ILE A 833 -9.11 -36.39 -10.36
CA ILE A 833 -7.66 -36.36 -10.60
C ILE A 833 -7.35 -35.95 -12.04
N GLU A 834 -8.10 -36.48 -13.02
CA GLU A 834 -7.99 -36.08 -14.44
C GLU A 834 -8.30 -34.59 -14.61
N LYS A 835 -9.36 -34.08 -13.94
CA LYS A 835 -9.70 -32.66 -13.93
C LYS A 835 -8.57 -31.78 -13.41
N VAL A 836 -7.96 -32.12 -12.26
CA VAL A 836 -6.79 -31.37 -11.74
C VAL A 836 -5.62 -31.43 -12.72
N GLY A 837 -5.35 -32.59 -13.31
CA GLY A 837 -4.31 -32.76 -14.33
C GLY A 837 -4.48 -31.80 -15.51
N ASN A 838 -5.73 -31.62 -15.95
CA ASN A 838 -6.10 -30.77 -17.08
C ASN A 838 -6.17 -29.27 -16.76
N ILE A 839 -6.08 -28.86 -15.49
CA ILE A 839 -6.12 -27.43 -15.13
C ILE A 839 -4.98 -26.68 -15.83
N ILE A 840 -5.33 -25.66 -16.61
CA ILE A 840 -4.38 -24.74 -17.25
C ILE A 840 -3.92 -23.72 -16.21
N GLN A 841 -2.60 -23.59 -16.02
CA GLN A 841 -2.01 -22.59 -15.12
C GLN A 841 -1.47 -21.39 -15.92
N LYS A 842 -1.84 -20.18 -15.48
CA LYS A 842 -1.41 -18.91 -16.10
C LYS A 842 -0.77 -18.01 -15.04
N ILE A 843 0.53 -17.72 -15.19
CA ILE A 843 1.33 -17.01 -14.18
C ILE A 843 1.90 -15.69 -14.73
N GLY A 844 1.64 -14.60 -14.01
CA GLY A 844 2.17 -13.26 -14.24
C GLY A 844 1.38 -12.46 -15.29
N PHE A 845 1.43 -12.88 -16.55
CA PHE A 845 0.94 -12.10 -17.68
C PHE A 845 0.73 -12.94 -18.95
N PRO A 846 -0.12 -12.49 -19.91
CA PRO A 846 -0.34 -13.21 -21.18
C PRO A 846 0.86 -13.11 -22.13
N THR A 847 1.18 -14.22 -22.79
CA THR A 847 2.27 -14.31 -23.78
C THR A 847 1.76 -14.48 -25.21
N LYS A 848 0.45 -14.39 -25.44
CA LYS A 848 -0.18 -14.71 -26.74
C LYS A 848 -1.41 -13.89 -27.12
N SER A 849 -2.25 -13.46 -26.17
CA SER A 849 -3.51 -12.78 -26.50
C SER A 849 -3.86 -11.63 -25.54
N PRO A 850 -3.19 -10.47 -25.68
CA PRO A 850 -1.99 -10.23 -26.48
C PRO A 850 -0.71 -10.73 -25.78
N ASN A 851 0.40 -10.84 -26.50
CA ASN A 851 1.72 -11.00 -25.88
C ASN A 851 2.19 -9.66 -25.31
N VAL A 852 2.04 -9.44 -23.99
CA VAL A 852 2.41 -8.14 -23.40
C VAL A 852 3.91 -7.84 -23.45
N LEU A 853 4.75 -8.86 -23.66
CA LEU A 853 6.18 -8.68 -23.84
C LEU A 853 6.56 -8.27 -25.28
N ASP A 854 5.63 -8.32 -26.23
CA ASP A 854 5.81 -7.82 -27.58
C ASP A 854 5.13 -6.44 -27.75
N PRO A 855 5.88 -5.34 -27.93
CA PRO A 855 5.29 -4.02 -28.08
C PRO A 855 4.40 -3.92 -29.33
N GLU A 856 4.73 -4.63 -30.41
CA GLU A 856 3.98 -4.57 -31.67
C GLU A 856 2.63 -5.28 -31.52
N ASP A 857 2.58 -6.40 -30.79
CA ASP A 857 1.34 -7.14 -30.55
C ASP A 857 0.38 -6.34 -29.65
N VAL A 858 0.89 -5.68 -28.61
CA VAL A 858 0.12 -4.73 -27.79
C VAL A 858 -0.40 -3.57 -28.63
N ASN A 859 0.43 -3.00 -29.52
CA ASN A 859 0.01 -1.91 -30.38
C ASN A 859 -1.11 -2.33 -31.33
N LYS A 860 -0.94 -3.49 -31.97
CA LYS A 860 -1.91 -4.10 -32.88
C LYS A 860 -3.24 -4.40 -32.18
N PHE A 861 -3.20 -4.81 -30.92
CA PHE A 861 -4.40 -5.06 -30.13
C PHE A 861 -5.30 -3.83 -30.02
N TYR A 862 -4.70 -2.64 -29.81
CA TYR A 862 -5.42 -1.37 -29.68
C TYR A 862 -5.43 -0.53 -30.97
N ARG A 863 -5.15 -1.12 -32.15
CA ARG A 863 -5.04 -0.34 -33.41
C ARG A 863 -6.32 0.39 -33.81
N ASP A 864 -7.48 -0.19 -33.47
CA ASP A 864 -8.81 0.31 -33.84
C ASP A 864 -9.41 1.22 -32.74
N LEU A 865 -8.60 1.62 -31.75
CA LEU A 865 -8.94 2.56 -30.68
C LEU A 865 -8.19 3.87 -30.88
N GLU A 866 -8.91 4.95 -31.16
CA GLU A 866 -8.37 6.32 -31.26
C GLU A 866 -8.68 7.08 -29.98
N LEU A 867 -7.66 7.71 -29.40
CA LEU A 867 -7.75 8.48 -28.16
C LEU A 867 -7.15 9.86 -28.38
N SER A 868 -7.71 10.86 -27.72
CA SER A 868 -7.24 12.25 -27.76
C SER A 868 -6.62 12.64 -26.42
N GLU A 869 -5.62 13.52 -26.46
CA GLU A 869 -5.07 14.16 -25.26
C GLU A 869 -5.95 15.28 -24.68
N ASP A 870 -7.00 15.70 -25.41
CA ASP A 870 -7.83 16.86 -25.05
C ASP A 870 -9.21 16.48 -24.47
N THR A 871 -9.67 15.24 -24.69
CA THR A 871 -11.09 14.88 -24.47
C THR A 871 -11.28 13.60 -23.65
N PHE A 872 -11.23 13.75 -22.32
CA PHE A 872 -11.44 12.63 -21.39
C PHE A 872 -12.79 11.90 -21.59
N PHE A 873 -13.91 12.63 -21.60
CA PHE A 873 -15.24 12.01 -21.72
C PHE A 873 -15.41 11.20 -23.01
N GLU A 874 -14.97 11.74 -24.14
CA GLU A 874 -15.02 11.05 -25.43
C GLU A 874 -14.09 9.84 -25.47
N ASN A 875 -12.93 9.88 -24.78
CA ASN A 875 -12.05 8.73 -24.65
C ASN A 875 -12.78 7.58 -23.93
N GLU A 876 -13.48 7.85 -22.82
CA GLU A 876 -14.25 6.83 -22.09
C GLU A 876 -15.31 6.17 -22.99
N VAL A 877 -16.06 6.98 -23.76
CA VAL A 877 -17.05 6.46 -24.71
C VAL A 877 -16.39 5.67 -25.85
N ALA A 878 -15.22 6.11 -26.33
CA ALA A 878 -14.48 5.41 -27.38
C ALA A 878 -13.94 4.05 -26.90
N VAL A 879 -13.43 3.99 -25.66
CA VAL A 879 -12.99 2.76 -24.99
C VAL A 879 -14.15 1.79 -24.83
N ALA A 880 -15.28 2.24 -24.28
CA ALA A 880 -16.46 1.40 -24.10
C ALA A 880 -16.95 0.79 -25.43
N ARG A 881 -17.00 1.61 -26.49
CA ARG A 881 -17.37 1.14 -27.83
C ARG A 881 -16.37 0.15 -28.40
N PHE A 882 -15.07 0.37 -28.17
CA PHE A 882 -14.02 -0.54 -28.61
C PHE A 882 -14.14 -1.90 -27.91
N GLN A 883 -14.37 -1.91 -26.59
CA GLN A 883 -14.54 -3.12 -25.80
C GLN A 883 -15.76 -3.92 -26.23
N LEU A 884 -16.92 -3.27 -26.39
CA LEU A 884 -18.15 -3.92 -26.86
C LEU A 884 -17.94 -4.60 -28.22
N ARG A 885 -17.34 -3.89 -29.18
CA ARG A 885 -17.06 -4.47 -30.50
C ARG A 885 -16.09 -5.64 -30.42
N ARG A 886 -15.04 -5.52 -29.60
CA ARG A 886 -14.04 -6.58 -29.44
C ARG A 886 -14.68 -7.83 -28.83
N GLU A 887 -15.45 -7.66 -27.76
CA GLU A 887 -16.23 -8.73 -27.12
C GLU A 887 -17.10 -9.45 -28.15
N TRP A 888 -18.02 -8.74 -28.80
CA TRP A 888 -18.97 -9.34 -29.75
C TRP A 888 -18.30 -9.93 -31.00
N SER A 889 -17.11 -9.45 -31.38
CA SER A 889 -16.33 -10.01 -32.50
C SER A 889 -15.86 -11.45 -32.29
N LYS A 890 -15.98 -11.98 -31.05
CA LYS A 890 -15.67 -13.38 -30.71
C LYS A 890 -16.73 -14.36 -31.21
N LEU A 891 -17.96 -13.90 -31.46
CA LEU A 891 -19.05 -14.74 -31.95
C LEU A 891 -18.71 -15.36 -33.31
N GLY A 892 -19.02 -16.65 -33.47
CA GLY A 892 -18.71 -17.41 -34.69
C GLY A 892 -17.26 -17.91 -34.77
N LYS A 893 -16.44 -17.63 -33.77
CA LYS A 893 -15.08 -18.16 -33.62
C LYS A 893 -15.02 -19.13 -32.43
N PRO A 894 -14.05 -20.06 -32.41
CA PRO A 894 -13.77 -20.86 -31.22
C PRO A 894 -13.36 -19.97 -30.04
N THR A 895 -13.63 -20.43 -28.83
CA THR A 895 -13.16 -19.80 -27.59
C THR A 895 -11.64 -19.67 -27.60
N ASN A 896 -11.14 -18.47 -27.33
CA ASN A 896 -9.71 -18.21 -27.26
C ASN A 896 -9.19 -18.51 -25.84
N ARG A 897 -8.66 -19.72 -25.63
CA ARG A 897 -8.12 -20.16 -24.33
C ARG A 897 -6.84 -19.44 -23.90
N ASP A 898 -6.23 -18.62 -24.77
CA ASP A 898 -5.04 -17.84 -24.42
C ASP A 898 -5.39 -16.43 -23.86
N GLU A 899 -6.67 -16.03 -23.83
CA GLU A 899 -7.11 -14.76 -23.23
C GLU A 899 -7.07 -14.78 -21.70
N TRP A 900 -6.88 -13.60 -21.11
CA TRP A 900 -6.86 -13.40 -19.67
C TRP A 900 -8.01 -12.49 -19.25
N GLY A 901 -8.61 -12.75 -18.09
CA GLY A 901 -9.69 -11.95 -17.50
C GLY A 901 -9.22 -10.80 -16.62
N MET A 902 -7.93 -10.75 -16.25
CA MET A 902 -7.35 -9.72 -15.37
C MET A 902 -6.02 -9.21 -15.94
N SER A 903 -5.77 -7.91 -15.75
CA SER A 903 -4.52 -7.25 -16.16
C SER A 903 -3.35 -7.69 -15.29
N ALA A 904 -2.12 -7.57 -15.77
CA ALA A 904 -0.93 -7.92 -15.00
C ALA A 904 -0.77 -7.15 -13.66
N PRO A 905 -1.08 -5.84 -13.54
CA PRO A 905 -0.99 -5.13 -12.25
C PRO A 905 -2.12 -5.42 -11.28
N THR A 906 -3.16 -6.17 -11.69
CA THR A 906 -4.27 -6.55 -10.82
C THR A 906 -3.77 -7.35 -9.61
N VAL A 907 -4.20 -6.98 -8.41
CA VAL A 907 -3.88 -7.70 -7.16
C VAL A 907 -5.05 -8.61 -6.83
N ASN A 908 -5.15 -9.72 -7.55
CA ASN A 908 -6.20 -10.73 -7.37
C ASN A 908 -5.76 -12.06 -8.03
N ALA A 909 -6.62 -13.07 -8.00
CA ALA A 909 -6.50 -14.31 -8.77
C ALA A 909 -7.89 -14.79 -9.21
N TYR A 910 -7.97 -15.77 -10.11
CA TYR A 910 -9.25 -16.38 -10.48
C TYR A 910 -9.14 -17.83 -10.98
N TYR A 911 -10.22 -18.58 -10.79
CA TYR A 911 -10.57 -19.80 -11.49
C TYR A 911 -11.70 -19.54 -12.49
N ASN A 912 -11.53 -20.03 -13.73
CA ASN A 912 -12.57 -20.00 -14.75
C ASN A 912 -13.04 -21.44 -15.05
N PRO A 913 -14.29 -21.82 -14.70
CA PRO A 913 -14.76 -23.19 -14.87
C PRO A 913 -14.84 -23.67 -16.32
N PRO A 914 -15.44 -22.93 -17.29
CA PRO A 914 -15.40 -23.32 -18.70
C PRO A 914 -13.99 -23.50 -19.28
N GLY A 915 -13.03 -22.66 -18.87
CA GLY A 915 -11.63 -22.78 -19.29
C GLY A 915 -10.86 -23.90 -18.58
N ASN A 916 -11.37 -24.39 -17.45
CA ASN A 916 -10.65 -25.16 -16.44
C ASN A 916 -9.26 -24.56 -16.19
N GLU A 917 -9.19 -23.27 -15.88
CA GLU A 917 -7.94 -22.53 -15.75
C GLU A 917 -7.85 -21.74 -14.44
N ILE A 918 -6.64 -21.65 -13.90
CA ILE A 918 -6.29 -20.83 -12.73
C ILE A 918 -5.27 -19.78 -13.16
N VAL A 919 -5.49 -18.53 -12.74
CA VAL A 919 -4.75 -17.37 -13.25
C VAL A 919 -4.28 -16.48 -12.12
N PHE A 920 -2.99 -16.15 -12.14
CA PHE A 920 -2.33 -15.34 -11.13
C PHE A 920 -1.58 -14.18 -11.79
N PRO A 921 -2.19 -12.98 -11.90
CA PRO A 921 -1.53 -11.77 -12.35
C PRO A 921 -0.24 -11.44 -11.58
N ALA A 922 0.69 -10.75 -12.22
CA ALA A 922 1.95 -10.32 -11.58
C ALA A 922 1.72 -9.45 -10.34
N GLY A 923 0.62 -8.69 -10.30
CA GLY A 923 0.25 -7.79 -9.21
C GLY A 923 0.00 -8.49 -7.87
N ILE A 924 -0.49 -9.73 -7.85
CA ILE A 924 -0.62 -10.49 -6.58
C ILE A 924 0.73 -11.08 -6.12
N MET A 925 1.72 -11.16 -7.00
CA MET A 925 3.03 -11.76 -6.72
C MET A 925 4.02 -10.75 -6.12
N GLN A 926 3.58 -10.04 -5.08
CA GLN A 926 4.39 -9.12 -4.28
C GLN A 926 4.04 -9.24 -2.78
N PRO A 927 4.90 -8.75 -1.85
CA PRO A 927 4.61 -8.81 -0.42
C PRO A 927 3.34 -8.03 0.00
N PRO A 928 2.60 -8.49 1.03
CA PRO A 928 2.86 -9.69 1.83
C PRO A 928 2.28 -10.98 1.24
N ALA A 929 1.54 -10.93 0.12
CA ALA A 929 0.96 -12.12 -0.49
C ALA A 929 2.03 -13.09 -1.02
N PHE A 930 3.13 -12.56 -1.57
CA PHE A 930 4.20 -13.34 -2.15
C PHE A 930 5.56 -12.71 -1.84
N TYR A 931 6.42 -13.46 -1.15
CA TYR A 931 7.83 -13.13 -1.02
C TYR A 931 8.64 -13.95 -2.03
N GLY A 932 9.65 -13.32 -2.62
CA GLY A 932 10.46 -13.91 -3.68
C GLY A 932 11.31 -15.11 -3.24
N PRO A 933 12.10 -15.68 -4.17
CA PRO A 933 12.92 -16.87 -3.91
C PRO A 933 14.06 -16.67 -2.90
N SER A 934 14.29 -15.43 -2.44
CA SER A 934 15.30 -15.15 -1.41
C SER A 934 14.72 -15.17 0.01
N ALA A 935 13.42 -15.42 0.15
CA ALA A 935 12.71 -15.59 1.42
C ALA A 935 12.37 -17.08 1.71
N PRO A 936 12.09 -17.45 2.97
CA PRO A 936 11.68 -18.81 3.32
C PRO A 936 10.31 -19.16 2.72
N LEU A 937 10.15 -20.39 2.25
CA LEU A 937 8.95 -20.78 1.49
C LEU A 937 7.68 -20.77 2.33
N TYR A 938 7.74 -20.94 3.65
CA TYR A 938 6.53 -20.86 4.50
C TYR A 938 5.77 -19.53 4.37
N LEU A 939 6.42 -18.44 3.96
CA LEU A 939 5.76 -17.16 3.71
C LEU A 939 4.97 -17.19 2.40
N ALA A 940 5.65 -17.51 1.28
CA ALA A 940 5.01 -17.57 -0.03
C ALA A 940 3.89 -18.62 -0.06
N TYR A 941 4.09 -19.78 0.58
CA TYR A 941 3.04 -20.78 0.70
C TYR A 941 1.94 -20.38 1.69
N GLY A 942 2.27 -19.69 2.78
CA GLY A 942 1.30 -19.23 3.76
C GLY A 942 0.25 -18.30 3.17
N ALA A 943 0.64 -17.44 2.22
CA ALA A 943 -0.27 -16.54 1.52
C ALA A 943 -0.53 -16.96 0.06
N PHE A 944 0.39 -16.71 -0.88
CA PHE A 944 0.20 -17.02 -2.31
C PHE A 944 -0.08 -18.50 -2.58
N GLY A 945 0.52 -19.43 -1.84
CA GLY A 945 0.19 -20.85 -1.95
C GLY A 945 -1.22 -21.17 -1.47
N ALA A 946 -1.71 -20.49 -0.43
CA ALA A 946 -3.09 -20.62 0.03
C ALA A 946 -4.07 -20.03 -1.01
N VAL A 947 -3.74 -18.89 -1.63
CA VAL A 947 -4.49 -18.34 -2.78
C VAL A 947 -4.45 -19.31 -3.96
N SER A 948 -3.31 -19.93 -4.25
CA SER A 948 -3.18 -20.91 -5.33
C SER A 948 -4.04 -22.16 -5.08
N GLY A 949 -4.08 -22.63 -3.85
CA GLY A 949 -4.96 -23.71 -3.43
C GLY A 949 -6.44 -23.33 -3.41
N HIS A 950 -6.74 -22.05 -3.16
CA HIS A 950 -8.09 -21.50 -3.20
C HIS A 950 -8.64 -21.56 -4.63
N GLU A 951 -7.89 -21.02 -5.61
CA GLU A 951 -8.28 -21.10 -7.03
C GLU A 951 -8.42 -22.55 -7.52
N LEU A 952 -7.52 -23.43 -7.07
CA LEU A 952 -7.65 -24.85 -7.41
C LEU A 952 -8.88 -25.51 -6.78
N SER A 953 -9.22 -25.12 -5.55
CA SER A 953 -10.38 -25.67 -4.83
C SER A 953 -11.71 -25.22 -5.46
N HIS A 954 -11.76 -24.06 -6.13
CA HIS A 954 -12.92 -23.66 -6.93
C HIS A 954 -13.29 -24.69 -8.01
N ALA A 955 -12.34 -25.46 -8.52
CA ALA A 955 -12.65 -26.55 -9.45
C ALA A 955 -13.58 -27.63 -8.86
N PHE A 956 -13.79 -27.65 -7.54
CA PHE A 956 -14.60 -28.66 -6.85
C PHE A 956 -15.57 -28.07 -5.81
N ASP A 957 -15.73 -26.75 -5.77
CA ASP A 957 -16.63 -26.09 -4.84
C ASP A 957 -18.12 -26.27 -5.22
N SER A 958 -19.02 -25.48 -4.63
CA SER A 958 -20.46 -25.56 -4.93
C SER A 958 -20.81 -25.33 -6.40
N THR A 959 -19.97 -24.62 -7.16
CA THR A 959 -20.18 -24.26 -8.56
C THR A 959 -19.27 -25.07 -9.47
N GLY A 960 -17.95 -25.05 -9.26
CA GLY A 960 -16.99 -25.69 -10.16
C GLY A 960 -17.08 -27.21 -10.20
N ARG A 961 -17.65 -27.87 -9.16
CA ARG A 961 -17.96 -29.32 -9.21
C ARG A 961 -18.87 -29.70 -10.38
N HIS A 962 -19.65 -28.76 -10.91
CA HIS A 962 -20.56 -29.01 -12.02
C HIS A 962 -19.85 -29.08 -13.38
N TYR A 963 -18.57 -28.72 -13.43
CA TYR A 963 -17.77 -28.73 -14.66
C TYR A 963 -16.84 -29.94 -14.65
N ASP A 964 -16.77 -30.68 -15.75
CA ASP A 964 -15.91 -31.87 -15.87
C ASP A 964 -14.45 -31.52 -16.16
N GLU A 965 -13.63 -32.53 -16.45
CA GLU A 965 -12.19 -32.38 -16.72
C GLU A 965 -11.86 -31.56 -17.97
N SER A 966 -12.85 -31.35 -18.84
CA SER A 966 -12.75 -30.58 -20.07
C SER A 966 -13.38 -29.19 -19.96
N GLY A 967 -13.97 -28.87 -18.80
CA GLY A 967 -14.67 -27.62 -18.55
C GLY A 967 -16.14 -27.62 -18.99
N ASN A 968 -16.74 -28.78 -19.29
CA ASN A 968 -18.16 -28.83 -19.64
C ASN A 968 -19.04 -28.96 -18.39
N TYR A 969 -20.12 -28.20 -18.35
CA TYR A 969 -21.18 -28.30 -17.36
C TYR A 969 -21.96 -29.61 -17.56
N THR A 970 -21.58 -30.64 -16.82
CA THR A 970 -22.16 -31.99 -16.88
C THR A 970 -22.36 -32.56 -15.48
N ASN A 971 -23.23 -33.59 -15.35
CA ASN A 971 -23.34 -34.32 -14.09
C ASN A 971 -22.40 -35.52 -14.13
N TRP A 972 -21.15 -35.31 -13.69
CA TRP A 972 -20.10 -36.33 -13.69
C TRP A 972 -19.84 -36.94 -12.29
N TRP A 973 -20.58 -36.51 -11.27
CA TRP A 973 -20.58 -37.12 -9.94
C TRP A 973 -21.75 -38.10 -9.80
N ASP A 974 -21.54 -39.21 -9.09
CA ASP A 974 -22.64 -40.08 -8.69
C ASP A 974 -23.44 -39.49 -7.52
N ASP A 975 -24.71 -39.90 -7.40
CA ASP A 975 -25.65 -39.38 -6.40
C ASP A 975 -25.12 -39.49 -4.97
N LYS A 976 -24.41 -40.59 -4.65
CA LYS A 976 -23.83 -40.81 -3.32
C LYS A 976 -22.74 -39.78 -3.01
N THR A 977 -21.91 -39.44 -3.98
CA THR A 977 -20.86 -38.43 -3.85
C THR A 977 -21.46 -37.04 -3.72
N VAL A 978 -22.54 -36.74 -4.47
CA VAL A 978 -23.29 -35.49 -4.34
C VAL A 978 -23.90 -35.36 -2.94
N GLU A 979 -24.62 -36.38 -2.44
CA GLU A 979 -25.19 -36.37 -1.10
C GLU A 979 -24.11 -36.17 -0.01
N ALA A 980 -22.97 -36.86 -0.14
CA ALA A 980 -21.86 -36.74 0.80
C ALA A 980 -21.19 -35.36 0.77
N PHE A 981 -21.13 -34.71 -0.40
CA PHE A 981 -20.65 -33.34 -0.54
C PHE A 981 -21.63 -32.35 0.08
N GLU A 982 -22.92 -32.46 -0.22
CA GLU A 982 -23.95 -31.57 0.32
C GLU A 982 -24.00 -31.62 1.85
N GLU A 983 -23.88 -32.82 2.44
CA GLU A 983 -23.77 -33.01 3.90
C GLU A 983 -22.59 -32.22 4.49
N ARG A 984 -21.42 -32.26 3.85
CA ARG A 984 -20.20 -31.57 4.32
C ARG A 984 -20.27 -30.07 4.07
N ALA A 985 -20.75 -29.67 2.90
CA ALA A 985 -20.93 -28.27 2.52
C ALA A 985 -21.93 -27.57 3.46
N GLN A 986 -22.97 -28.27 3.92
CA GLN A 986 -23.92 -27.72 4.89
C GLN A 986 -23.25 -27.32 6.21
N CYS A 987 -22.16 -27.99 6.62
CA CYS A 987 -21.38 -27.56 7.79
C CYS A 987 -20.83 -26.15 7.61
N PHE A 988 -20.26 -25.84 6.43
CA PHE A 988 -19.71 -24.52 6.13
C PHE A 988 -20.82 -23.47 6.08
N VAL A 989 -21.97 -23.79 5.48
CA VAL A 989 -23.15 -22.91 5.49
C VAL A 989 -23.55 -22.58 6.92
N ASP A 990 -23.67 -23.58 7.79
CA ASP A 990 -24.10 -23.41 9.18
C ASP A 990 -23.05 -22.69 10.04
N GLN A 991 -21.76 -22.90 9.76
CA GLN A 991 -20.64 -22.24 10.43
C GLN A 991 -20.65 -20.75 10.11
N TYR A 992 -20.53 -20.40 8.83
CA TYR A 992 -20.37 -19.00 8.41
C TYR A 992 -21.64 -18.18 8.63
N SER A 993 -22.85 -18.78 8.56
CA SER A 993 -24.10 -18.06 8.84
C SER A 993 -24.22 -17.57 10.30
N LYS A 994 -23.39 -18.08 11.22
CA LYS A 994 -23.31 -17.59 12.60
C LYS A 994 -22.39 -16.38 12.74
N PHE A 995 -21.51 -16.14 11.77
CA PHE A 995 -20.62 -14.99 11.78
C PHE A 995 -21.43 -13.72 11.51
N THR A 996 -21.13 -12.66 12.27
CA THR A 996 -21.84 -11.39 12.17
C THR A 996 -20.90 -10.22 12.03
N VAL A 997 -21.33 -9.20 11.29
CA VAL A 997 -20.70 -7.88 11.23
C VAL A 997 -21.70 -6.81 11.69
N ILE A 998 -21.19 -5.66 12.10
CA ILE A 998 -22.02 -4.51 12.49
C ILE A 998 -22.18 -3.60 11.27
N GLY A 999 -23.42 -3.47 10.78
CA GLY A 999 -23.81 -2.55 9.73
C GLY A 999 -24.25 -1.18 10.26
N PRO A 1000 -24.74 -0.29 9.39
CA PRO A 1000 -25.21 1.05 9.77
C PRO A 1000 -26.32 0.98 10.82
N GLU A 1001 -26.43 2.03 11.63
CA GLU A 1001 -27.39 2.08 12.75
C GLU A 1001 -27.24 0.91 13.75
N ASP A 1002 -26.01 0.37 13.87
CA ASP A 1002 -25.62 -0.76 14.74
C ASP A 1002 -26.42 -2.05 14.48
N LYS A 1003 -26.93 -2.21 13.26
CA LYS A 1003 -27.62 -3.42 12.82
C LYS A 1003 -26.65 -4.59 12.76
N VAL A 1004 -26.99 -5.69 13.44
CA VAL A 1004 -26.25 -6.95 13.31
C VAL A 1004 -26.63 -7.61 11.99
N LEU A 1005 -25.63 -7.82 11.13
CA LEU A 1005 -25.77 -8.46 9.83
C LEU A 1005 -25.10 -9.83 9.87
N HIS A 1006 -25.84 -10.86 9.47
CA HIS A 1006 -25.32 -12.21 9.34
C HIS A 1006 -24.71 -12.41 7.96
N VAL A 1007 -23.57 -13.09 7.91
CA VAL A 1007 -23.02 -13.59 6.65
C VAL A 1007 -24.02 -14.58 6.04
N ASN A 1008 -24.30 -14.46 4.75
CA ASN A 1008 -25.07 -15.47 4.04
C ASN A 1008 -24.16 -16.66 3.71
N GLY A 1009 -24.14 -17.68 4.57
CA GLY A 1009 -23.25 -18.84 4.42
C GLY A 1009 -23.51 -19.68 3.16
N ARG A 1010 -24.66 -19.49 2.47
CA ARG A 1010 -24.92 -20.12 1.17
C ARG A 1010 -24.34 -19.32 0.01
N LEU A 1011 -24.47 -17.99 0.05
CA LEU A 1011 -23.82 -17.11 -0.92
C LEU A 1011 -22.31 -17.27 -0.86
N THR A 1012 -21.73 -17.38 0.34
CA THR A 1012 -20.28 -17.47 0.52
C THR A 1012 -19.70 -18.88 0.46
N LEU A 1013 -20.53 -19.88 0.15
CA LEU A 1013 -20.16 -21.28 0.28
C LEU A 1013 -18.94 -21.68 -0.59
N GLY A 1014 -18.92 -21.24 -1.85
CA GLY A 1014 -17.82 -21.55 -2.78
C GLY A 1014 -16.48 -21.06 -2.24
N GLU A 1015 -16.43 -19.78 -1.88
CA GLU A 1015 -15.27 -19.10 -1.29
C GLU A 1015 -14.81 -19.72 0.03
N ASN A 1016 -15.75 -20.09 0.91
CA ASN A 1016 -15.44 -20.69 2.21
C ASN A 1016 -14.83 -22.10 2.05
N ILE A 1017 -15.34 -22.89 1.10
CA ILE A 1017 -14.77 -24.20 0.74
C ILE A 1017 -13.36 -24.01 0.17
N ALA A 1018 -13.21 -23.01 -0.70
CA ALA A 1018 -11.95 -22.72 -1.36
C ALA A 1018 -10.86 -22.25 -0.38
N ASP A 1019 -11.20 -21.40 0.60
CA ASP A 1019 -10.28 -21.00 1.67
C ASP A 1019 -9.76 -22.18 2.50
N ALA A 1020 -10.66 -23.04 2.98
CA ALA A 1020 -10.30 -24.17 3.80
C ALA A 1020 -9.50 -25.23 3.02
N GLY A 1021 -9.93 -25.52 1.79
CA GLY A 1021 -9.24 -26.44 0.88
C GLY A 1021 -7.86 -25.93 0.50
N GLY A 1022 -7.78 -24.66 0.12
CA GLY A 1022 -6.57 -24.02 -0.35
C GLY A 1022 -5.49 -23.90 0.71
N LEU A 1023 -5.84 -23.44 1.91
CA LEU A 1023 -4.91 -23.39 3.03
C LEU A 1023 -4.36 -24.77 3.39
N THR A 1024 -5.22 -25.79 3.38
CA THR A 1024 -4.83 -27.18 3.69
C THR A 1024 -3.87 -27.72 2.63
N ALA A 1025 -4.20 -27.57 1.34
CA ALA A 1025 -3.32 -27.99 0.25
C ALA A 1025 -1.96 -27.29 0.33
N SER A 1026 -1.96 -25.98 0.58
CA SER A 1026 -0.73 -25.20 0.69
C SER A 1026 0.16 -25.59 1.86
N TYR A 1027 -0.42 -25.78 3.04
CA TYR A 1027 0.35 -26.19 4.22
C TYR A 1027 1.08 -27.52 3.97
N HIS A 1028 0.38 -28.51 3.41
CA HIS A 1028 0.98 -29.82 3.16
C HIS A 1028 1.97 -29.81 1.98
N ALA A 1029 1.76 -28.97 0.97
CA ALA A 1029 2.71 -28.76 -0.11
C ALA A 1029 4.02 -28.14 0.41
N TRP A 1030 3.92 -27.07 1.22
CA TRP A 1030 5.08 -26.48 1.89
C TRP A 1030 5.77 -27.47 2.82
N LYS A 1031 5.02 -28.22 3.63
CA LYS A 1031 5.61 -29.15 4.61
C LYS A 1031 6.46 -30.22 3.92
N LYS A 1032 6.02 -30.73 2.77
CA LYS A 1032 6.80 -31.65 1.93
C LYS A 1032 8.13 -31.04 1.49
N HIS A 1033 8.14 -29.76 1.11
CA HIS A 1033 9.37 -29.04 0.77
C HIS A 1033 10.29 -28.84 1.98
N ASP A 1034 9.77 -28.38 3.11
CA ASP A 1034 10.55 -28.14 4.33
C ASP A 1034 11.15 -29.45 4.89
N GLU A 1035 10.46 -30.59 4.75
CA GLU A 1035 11.01 -31.90 5.12
C GLU A 1035 12.15 -32.35 4.21
N ALA A 1036 12.10 -32.02 2.91
CA ALA A 1036 13.14 -32.36 1.94
C ALA A 1036 14.35 -31.41 2.04
N LYS A 1037 14.10 -30.11 2.24
CA LYS A 1037 15.09 -29.05 2.40
C LYS A 1037 14.56 -28.01 3.39
N PRO A 1038 14.95 -28.10 4.68
CA PRO A 1038 14.45 -27.19 5.70
C PRO A 1038 14.72 -25.72 5.38
N ASP A 1039 13.67 -24.91 5.46
CA ASP A 1039 13.76 -23.46 5.32
C ASP A 1039 14.56 -22.83 6.48
N PRO A 1040 15.22 -21.67 6.26
CA PRO A 1040 15.80 -20.90 7.34
C PRO A 1040 14.74 -20.19 8.21
N HIS A 1041 15.11 -19.83 9.44
CA HIS A 1041 14.27 -18.97 10.30
C HIS A 1041 14.39 -17.50 9.90
N LEU A 1042 13.35 -16.71 10.20
CA LEU A 1042 13.37 -15.25 10.06
C LEU A 1042 14.05 -14.57 11.26
N PRO A 1043 14.83 -13.50 11.03
CA PRO A 1043 15.49 -12.76 12.09
C PRO A 1043 14.48 -12.07 13.00
N GLY A 1044 14.65 -12.18 14.33
CA GLY A 1044 13.77 -11.52 15.30
C GLY A 1044 12.42 -12.22 15.54
N LEU A 1045 12.19 -13.37 14.90
CA LEU A 1045 10.98 -14.19 15.04
C LEU A 1045 11.29 -15.61 15.57
N ASP A 1046 12.41 -15.77 16.27
CA ASP A 1046 12.90 -17.07 16.79
C ASP A 1046 11.95 -17.72 17.80
N ALA A 1047 11.02 -16.96 18.39
CA ALA A 1047 9.97 -17.45 19.27
C ALA A 1047 8.86 -18.24 18.54
N PHE A 1048 8.76 -18.07 17.21
CA PHE A 1048 7.75 -18.72 16.38
C PHE A 1048 8.31 -19.94 15.67
N THR A 1049 7.52 -21.00 15.59
CA THR A 1049 7.84 -22.11 14.67
C THR A 1049 7.54 -21.71 13.22
N LYS A 1050 8.13 -22.43 12.26
CA LYS A 1050 7.84 -22.20 10.83
C LYS A 1050 6.37 -22.42 10.51
N GLU A 1051 5.74 -23.42 11.14
CA GLU A 1051 4.30 -23.68 11.01
C GLU A 1051 3.47 -22.51 11.53
N GLN A 1052 3.86 -21.88 12.64
CA GLN A 1052 3.18 -20.68 13.14
C GLN A 1052 3.34 -19.50 12.17
N LEU A 1053 4.55 -19.30 11.62
CA LEU A 1053 4.81 -18.24 10.63
C LEU A 1053 4.05 -18.45 9.32
N PHE A 1054 3.81 -19.69 8.90
CA PHE A 1054 2.93 -20.00 7.77
C PHE A 1054 1.52 -19.44 7.99
N PHE A 1055 0.90 -19.72 9.15
CA PHE A 1055 -0.46 -19.25 9.44
C PHE A 1055 -0.50 -17.74 9.73
N ILE A 1056 0.56 -17.17 10.30
CA ILE A 1056 0.68 -15.71 10.45
C ILE A 1056 0.75 -15.04 9.09
N SER A 1057 1.50 -15.61 8.13
CA SER A 1057 1.56 -15.10 6.75
C SER A 1057 0.18 -15.18 6.07
N TYR A 1058 -0.58 -16.26 6.27
CA TYR A 1058 -1.97 -16.35 5.81
C TYR A 1058 -2.84 -15.24 6.41
N GLY A 1059 -2.77 -15.03 7.72
CA GLY A 1059 -3.55 -14.00 8.41
C GLY A 1059 -3.19 -12.59 7.94
N ASN A 1060 -1.91 -12.31 7.72
CA ASN A 1060 -1.40 -11.01 7.25
C ASN A 1060 -1.95 -10.60 5.88
N TRP A 1061 -2.19 -11.56 4.97
CA TRP A 1061 -2.84 -11.28 3.68
C TRP A 1061 -4.25 -10.68 3.83
N TRP A 1062 -4.97 -11.09 4.88
CA TRP A 1062 -6.36 -10.67 5.11
C TRP A 1062 -6.52 -9.49 6.08
N CYS A 1063 -5.43 -8.97 6.66
CA CYS A 1063 -5.51 -7.82 7.56
C CYS A 1063 -6.12 -6.61 6.86
N GLY A 1064 -7.19 -6.05 7.47
CA GLY A 1064 -7.99 -5.00 6.85
C GLY A 1064 -8.88 -4.22 7.82
N LYS A 1065 -9.50 -3.17 7.30
CA LYS A 1065 -10.56 -2.36 7.91
C LYS A 1065 -11.72 -2.21 6.92
N THR A 1066 -12.92 -2.14 7.45
CA THR A 1066 -14.15 -1.94 6.67
C THR A 1066 -15.12 -1.09 7.49
N THR A 1067 -15.69 -0.05 6.88
CA THR A 1067 -16.75 0.76 7.50
C THR A 1067 -18.06 0.00 7.55
N LYS A 1068 -19.01 0.47 8.36
CA LYS A 1068 -20.29 -0.22 8.57
C LYS A 1068 -21.11 -0.31 7.29
N GLU A 1069 -21.13 0.76 6.51
CA GLU A 1069 -21.84 0.86 5.24
C GLU A 1069 -21.22 -0.06 4.17
N ALA A 1070 -19.88 -0.06 4.06
CA ALA A 1070 -19.17 -0.98 3.17
C ALA A 1070 -19.37 -2.46 3.58
N ALA A 1071 -19.47 -2.75 4.88
CA ALA A 1071 -19.80 -4.08 5.37
C ALA A 1071 -21.23 -4.51 5.00
N GLU A 1072 -22.22 -3.61 5.08
CA GLU A 1072 -23.58 -3.90 4.62
C GLU A 1072 -23.62 -4.20 3.12
N GLN A 1073 -22.94 -3.37 2.31
CA GLN A 1073 -22.86 -3.59 0.87
C GLN A 1073 -22.23 -4.95 0.52
N ALA A 1074 -21.14 -5.32 1.20
CA ALA A 1074 -20.48 -6.61 1.01
C ALA A 1074 -21.39 -7.79 1.40
N ILE A 1075 -22.15 -7.70 2.50
CA ILE A 1075 -23.05 -8.77 2.94
C ILE A 1075 -24.14 -9.09 1.91
N TYR A 1076 -24.61 -8.11 1.12
CA TYR A 1076 -25.64 -8.33 0.12
C TYR A 1076 -25.12 -8.95 -1.18
N ASN A 1077 -23.91 -8.59 -1.62
CA ASN A 1077 -23.44 -8.88 -2.98
C ASN A 1077 -22.11 -9.62 -3.08
N ASP A 1078 -21.26 -9.59 -2.06
CA ASP A 1078 -19.94 -10.20 -2.13
C ASP A 1078 -20.06 -11.72 -1.88
N PRO A 1079 -19.65 -12.59 -2.83
CA PRO A 1079 -19.58 -14.02 -2.56
C PRO A 1079 -18.48 -14.36 -1.54
N HIS A 1080 -17.57 -13.45 -1.21
CA HIS A 1080 -16.56 -13.69 -0.18
C HIS A 1080 -17.11 -13.40 1.22
N ALA A 1081 -16.76 -14.25 2.18
CA ALA A 1081 -16.96 -13.91 3.58
C ALA A 1081 -16.11 -12.69 3.98
N PRO A 1082 -16.54 -11.91 5.01
CA PRO A 1082 -15.72 -10.84 5.56
C PRO A 1082 -14.30 -11.31 5.88
N LYS A 1083 -13.30 -10.45 5.67
CA LYS A 1083 -11.88 -10.81 5.79
C LYS A 1083 -11.54 -11.45 7.16
N SER A 1084 -12.11 -10.94 8.25
CA SER A 1084 -11.94 -11.52 9.58
C SER A 1084 -12.56 -12.92 9.72
N ALA A 1085 -13.68 -13.20 9.04
CA ALA A 1085 -14.25 -14.55 8.97
C ALA A 1085 -13.34 -15.49 8.16
N ARG A 1086 -12.74 -15.01 7.06
CA ARG A 1086 -11.75 -15.79 6.27
C ARG A 1086 -10.51 -16.14 7.09
N ILE A 1087 -10.12 -15.32 8.07
CA ILE A 1087 -9.08 -15.68 9.04
C ILE A 1087 -9.62 -16.70 10.05
N ILE A 1088 -10.66 -16.33 10.81
CA ILE A 1088 -11.10 -17.07 12.01
C ILE A 1088 -11.70 -18.44 11.64
N GLU A 1089 -12.63 -18.48 10.70
CA GLU A 1089 -13.38 -19.70 10.39
C GLU A 1089 -12.51 -20.71 9.62
N THR A 1090 -11.58 -20.22 8.80
CA THR A 1090 -10.56 -21.09 8.15
C THR A 1090 -9.62 -21.70 9.18
N MET A 1091 -9.16 -20.95 10.19
CA MET A 1091 -8.37 -21.50 11.30
C MET A 1091 -9.18 -22.51 12.12
N ALA A 1092 -10.47 -22.27 12.33
CA ALA A 1092 -11.36 -23.22 13.01
C ALA A 1092 -11.50 -24.56 12.24
N ASN A 1093 -11.31 -24.53 10.92
CA ASN A 1093 -11.34 -25.69 10.03
C ASN A 1093 -9.96 -26.36 9.86
N SER A 1094 -8.87 -25.70 10.24
CA SER A 1094 -7.51 -26.25 10.10
C SER A 1094 -7.07 -27.03 11.36
N ARG A 1095 -6.78 -28.32 11.20
CA ARG A 1095 -6.17 -29.14 12.26
C ARG A 1095 -4.71 -28.75 12.48
N GLU A 1096 -4.04 -28.42 11.40
CA GLU A 1096 -2.64 -28.05 11.32
C GLU A 1096 -2.39 -26.77 12.10
N PHE A 1097 -3.25 -25.75 11.94
CA PHE A 1097 -3.25 -24.55 12.77
C PHE A 1097 -3.42 -24.87 14.25
N LYS A 1098 -4.45 -25.65 14.58
CA LYS A 1098 -4.74 -26.05 15.98
C LYS A 1098 -3.58 -26.80 16.61
N ASN A 1099 -2.80 -27.56 15.82
CA ASN A 1099 -1.57 -28.18 16.29
C ASN A 1099 -0.43 -27.18 16.46
N ALA A 1100 -0.19 -26.32 15.49
CA ALA A 1100 0.90 -25.33 15.49
C ALA A 1100 0.80 -24.36 16.69
N PHE A 1101 -0.43 -23.99 17.08
CA PHE A 1101 -0.68 -23.12 18.23
C PHE A 1101 -1.13 -23.86 19.49
N SER A 1102 -1.05 -25.20 19.50
CA SER A 1102 -1.38 -26.03 20.66
C SER A 1102 -2.79 -25.78 21.23
N CYS A 1103 -3.77 -25.58 20.36
CA CYS A 1103 -5.15 -25.35 20.77
C CYS A 1103 -5.74 -26.56 21.52
N PRO A 1104 -6.61 -26.34 22.53
CA PRO A 1104 -7.15 -27.42 23.35
C PRO A 1104 -7.95 -28.47 22.57
N ASP A 1105 -8.80 -28.01 21.64
CA ASP A 1105 -9.48 -28.87 20.67
C ASP A 1105 -8.74 -28.85 19.34
N LYS A 1106 -8.46 -30.04 18.81
CA LYS A 1106 -7.73 -30.27 17.56
C LYS A 1106 -8.63 -30.76 16.44
N LYS A 1107 -9.93 -30.96 16.71
CA LYS A 1107 -10.89 -31.37 15.67
C LYS A 1107 -11.23 -30.16 14.80
N PRO A 1108 -11.16 -30.29 13.46
CA PRO A 1108 -11.76 -29.29 12.55
C PRO A 1108 -13.24 -29.07 12.85
N ALA A 1109 -13.72 -27.82 12.75
CA ALA A 1109 -15.14 -27.52 12.86
C ALA A 1109 -15.91 -28.10 11.65
N CYS A 1110 -15.45 -27.76 10.45
CA CYS A 1110 -15.89 -28.33 9.18
C CYS A 1110 -14.69 -28.89 8.40
N LYS A 1111 -14.94 -29.89 7.55
CA LYS A 1111 -13.92 -30.45 6.66
C LYS A 1111 -14.56 -31.03 5.40
N LEU A 1112 -13.99 -30.70 4.24
CA LEU A 1112 -14.39 -31.24 2.94
C LEU A 1112 -13.23 -31.97 2.25
N TRP A 1113 -12.17 -31.24 1.90
CA TRP A 1113 -10.91 -31.75 1.34
C TRP A 1113 -9.94 -32.25 2.44
#